data_AF-A0A8H5HZ02-F1
#
_entry.id   AF-A0A8H5HZ02-F1
#
_cell.length_a   1.000
_cell.length_b   1.000
_cell.length_c   1.000
_cell.angle_alpha   90.00
_cell.angle_beta   90.00
_cell.angle_gamma   90.00
#
_symmetry.space_group_name_H-M   'P 1'
#
loop_
_entity.id
_entity.type
_entity.pdbx_description
1 polymer ?
#
loop_
_entity_poly.entity_id
_entity_poly.type
_entity_poly.pdbx_seq_one_letter_code
_entity_poly.pdbx_strand_id
1 'polypeptide(L)'
;MLTTMSSKSKGVASPANLTLNASTVARVHTILAYTAFSSALVLGLCLHYKKIVKNGVAGYPQEWFPSVSATIGDWYPERNVFQILIALTSGPRFALVSLLYYLQKSQDSSLPTLVFVSGLIRTLTCGGWVYITSSDDHDIHDIFMISYIVFNLPWMIGGVYSTTKKCPSVRRKRSIVASAFFACIVPLVYFFIQHKVHRIPGAYTHYSFFEWGLIFLDVLYDGCAEEEFRLNELHVTIGFPSLVNSSNRSTKIKYIHISGSPPRQEKVESSMNNASRSQSQQSTLGNVFRCYRPYISFTSDLYLSYFFWSIFTSLIPTLFYFSVWELAIAGSELALFSTLSPLLLSIPPVLAWARTRGGQATFQFLSFAAVGAYIIEKPLHRLLIVAPATSAAMIPRVITWMDNPSYQSLMTGLGLMLASLSKHTNHSNNPVWPFIDERSGGHNQEGLSIACLALFEFFTRPAEDTPSTEKAEDSRVVSTNHWLRGALPLGSLVFISHSLLSDPSTLIAWSWTGYQNGRPRGPLPHLHGSLTLLCQSIGLLIALYSVKSSKLHLLANPLWLAFGYASSYSMYTYRNWPGYIGGLGLAVFVMASLPLIIHNASSTRTVFKTTFTAMMVYCLLVLADVWTVAYAFVPGGVYLRERTDLVLMVEMACLSLAFNWPAFKFRSNISPTVSSVASSCTKITLALISILGLLATIYRLPLSPIHFFRPGHRMLRAGIWTIHFGIDNEGRDSQRRVMNLVKDMELDVVGLLETDLHRTVYGTRDLTRVIIEDMGYNVDIGPGPNSHTWGAVLLSKFPIINSTHHLLPSPHGELAPAIEAVLDVFGTAITVVVSHNGQEEDPLDRELQSKELARIMSDAYPRPVIYLGYVVTKPGASRPNPYQILVEDGRVHDVDEDDNDRWCEYILYRGLYRTAYARLSRSTVTDTELQLAQFVLPKHGKGVTNESHAARYLRSQKEALPQEHVRPYLLSYTIMITQTSIRLYVSGYRWRTTEIKYKVESMDISIMFLTRLCTMRYRKMLRFRLMNREAGRQDENMINSVKIGPFKRGVMIVLVINLGTRAPETKGLEMTNSERSDSPSGRLLPGDEAPSSLKPVEITGTDGDVVEIEVDVNAQITLRTTGLSADENEDEDGYDSDQEPERPDYLEGLLPPQCPGCGIAHGMALVEVKQGPKTKGPKAKDPKAKDPKARNSHGVTAITEIVPALHLMQSRCHSDRSPAEILEYSV
;
A
#
# COMPACT_ATOMS: atom_id res chain seq x y z
N MET A 1 59.74 24.50 -48.60
CA MET A 1 60.64 23.38 -48.25
C MET A 1 60.14 22.77 -46.94
N LEU A 2 60.19 21.48 -46.67
CA LEU A 2 60.26 20.23 -47.45
C LEU A 2 60.53 19.16 -46.37
N THR A 3 59.68 18.12 -46.25
CA THR A 3 59.96 16.87 -45.48
C THR A 3 60.23 17.03 -43.95
N THR A 4 60.11 16.02 -43.08
CA THR A 4 59.87 14.57 -43.24
C THR A 4 58.65 14.08 -42.42
N MET A 5 58.09 12.92 -42.79
CA MET A 5 57.19 12.16 -41.91
C MET A 5 57.98 11.23 -40.98
N SER A 6 57.47 10.98 -39.77
CA SER A 6 57.74 9.75 -39.03
C SER A 6 56.58 9.44 -38.08
N SER A 7 56.14 8.18 -38.04
CA SER A 7 54.98 7.76 -37.24
C SER A 7 55.39 7.36 -35.83
N LYS A 8 54.61 7.78 -34.83
CA LYS A 8 54.56 7.13 -33.51
C LYS A 8 53.11 6.84 -33.15
N SER A 9 52.87 5.60 -32.72
CA SER A 9 51.56 5.13 -32.29
C SER A 9 51.11 5.87 -31.03
N LYS A 10 49.85 6.33 -31.02
CA LYS A 10 49.21 6.84 -29.80
C LYS A 10 48.80 5.65 -28.93
N GLY A 11 49.64 5.29 -27.97
CA GLY A 11 49.27 4.35 -26.92
C GLY A 11 48.04 4.85 -26.16
N VAL A 12 47.06 3.96 -25.94
CA VAL A 12 45.86 4.29 -25.17
C VAL A 12 46.25 4.41 -23.70
N ALA A 13 46.01 5.58 -23.10
CA ALA A 13 46.23 5.78 -21.67
C ALA A 13 45.18 4.99 -20.86
N SER A 14 45.63 4.05 -20.03
CA SER A 14 44.78 3.37 -19.06
C SER A 14 44.20 4.37 -18.04
N PRO A 15 42.97 4.16 -17.54
CA PRO A 15 42.43 4.97 -16.45
C PRO A 15 43.32 4.82 -15.20
N ALA A 16 43.60 5.93 -14.52
CA ALA A 16 44.43 5.92 -13.32
C ALA A 16 43.70 5.21 -12.16
N ASN A 17 44.33 4.19 -11.58
CA ASN A 17 43.84 3.54 -10.37
C ASN A 17 43.96 4.52 -9.18
N LEU A 18 42.88 4.77 -8.44
CA LEU A 18 42.91 5.64 -7.28
C LEU A 18 43.43 4.85 -6.07
N THR A 19 44.64 5.18 -5.61
CA THR A 19 45.28 4.57 -4.44
C THR A 19 45.09 5.44 -3.20
N LEU A 20 44.16 5.06 -2.34
CA LEU A 20 43.94 5.72 -1.04
C LEU A 20 44.77 5.01 0.05
N ASN A 21 45.34 5.77 0.99
CA ASN A 21 46.01 5.18 2.14
C ASN A 21 44.96 4.80 3.20
N ALA A 22 45.00 3.57 3.73
CA ALA A 22 44.01 3.12 4.72
C ALA A 22 44.08 3.92 6.03
N SER A 23 45.24 4.48 6.39
CA SER A 23 45.37 5.40 7.52
C SER A 23 44.48 6.64 7.38
N THR A 24 44.26 7.15 6.15
CA THR A 24 43.33 8.26 5.90
C THR A 24 41.89 7.92 6.29
N VAL A 25 41.46 6.66 6.11
CA VAL A 25 40.10 6.21 6.49
C VAL A 25 39.92 6.27 8.01
N ALA A 26 40.90 5.78 8.77
CA ALA A 26 40.89 5.85 10.23
C ALA A 26 40.97 7.30 10.73
N ARG A 27 41.75 8.16 10.06
CA ARG A 27 41.82 9.58 10.40
C ARG A 27 40.49 10.30 10.18
N VAL A 28 39.85 10.09 9.04
CA VAL A 28 38.54 10.70 8.71
C VAL A 28 37.46 10.23 9.69
N HIS A 29 37.41 8.94 10.02
CA HIS A 29 36.54 8.42 11.08
C HIS A 29 36.74 9.18 12.41
N THR A 30 37.99 9.28 12.86
CA THR A 30 38.33 9.85 14.17
C THR A 30 38.03 11.35 14.24
N ILE A 31 38.32 12.10 13.17
CA ILE A 31 38.00 13.53 13.07
C ILE A 31 36.49 13.75 13.06
N LEU A 32 35.72 13.02 12.24
CA LEU A 32 34.26 13.19 12.16
C LEU A 32 33.58 12.82 13.49
N ALA A 33 34.00 11.73 14.14
CA ALA A 33 33.48 11.32 15.44
C ALA A 33 33.73 12.38 16.53
N TYR A 34 34.96 12.87 16.68
CA TYR A 34 35.25 13.95 17.64
C TYR A 34 34.52 15.25 17.27
N THR A 35 34.37 15.58 15.98
CA THR A 35 33.62 16.77 15.55
C THR A 35 32.13 16.65 15.90
N ALA A 36 31.51 15.48 15.72
CA ALA A 36 30.13 15.22 16.12
C ALA A 36 29.93 15.51 17.62
N PHE A 37 30.63 14.79 18.48
CA PHE A 37 30.49 14.93 19.93
C PHE A 37 30.87 16.33 20.45
N SER A 38 31.93 16.95 19.90
CA SER A 38 32.34 18.30 20.33
C SER A 38 31.37 19.39 19.87
N SER A 39 30.82 19.27 18.65
CA SER A 39 29.84 20.23 18.12
C SER A 39 28.51 20.16 18.86
N ALA A 40 28.04 18.95 19.19
CA ALA A 40 26.86 18.74 20.05
C ALA A 40 27.03 19.42 21.41
N LEU A 41 28.17 19.17 22.09
CA LEU A 41 28.47 19.77 23.39
C LEU A 41 28.56 21.29 23.32
N VAL A 42 29.27 21.85 22.33
CA VAL A 42 29.39 23.32 22.19
C VAL A 42 28.03 23.96 21.88
N LEU A 43 27.22 23.38 20.99
CA LEU A 43 25.91 23.92 20.66
C LEU A 43 24.94 23.82 21.85
N GLY A 44 24.87 22.67 22.52
CA GLY A 44 24.03 22.48 23.71
C GLY A 44 24.41 23.40 24.87
N LEU A 45 25.72 23.57 25.15
CA LEU A 45 26.19 24.52 26.16
C LEU A 45 25.93 25.99 25.79
N CYS A 46 25.91 26.33 24.50
CA CYS A 46 25.62 27.71 24.04
C CYS A 46 24.12 28.04 23.97
N LEU A 47 23.26 27.07 23.62
CA LEU A 47 21.85 27.30 23.32
C LEU A 47 20.91 26.82 24.43
N HIS A 48 21.17 25.66 25.02
CA HIS A 48 20.23 24.94 25.87
C HIS A 48 20.78 24.55 27.25
N TYR A 49 21.90 25.12 27.68
CA TYR A 49 22.61 24.78 28.93
C TYR A 49 21.70 24.41 30.12
N LYS A 50 20.83 25.32 30.55
CA LYS A 50 19.93 25.12 31.70
C LYS A 50 18.89 24.00 31.51
N LYS A 51 18.61 23.60 30.27
CA LYS A 51 17.75 22.46 29.93
C LYS A 51 18.54 21.16 30.01
N ILE A 52 19.69 21.07 29.33
CA ILE A 52 20.48 19.82 29.23
C ILE A 52 21.22 19.41 30.51
N VAL A 53 21.38 20.32 31.48
CA VAL A 53 21.87 19.97 32.84
C VAL A 53 20.73 19.63 33.83
N LYS A 54 19.46 19.74 33.43
CA LYS A 54 18.31 19.43 34.29
C LYS A 54 18.00 17.93 34.21
N ASN A 55 17.94 17.26 35.35
CA ASN A 55 17.53 15.87 35.46
C ASN A 55 16.35 15.70 36.44
N GLY A 56 15.89 14.45 36.65
CA GLY A 56 14.76 14.13 37.53
C GLY A 56 15.03 14.19 39.05
N VAL A 57 16.19 14.72 39.46
CA VAL A 57 16.60 14.89 40.87
C VAL A 57 16.96 16.36 41.15
N ALA A 58 17.71 17.00 40.25
CA ALA A 58 18.19 18.37 40.39
C ALA A 58 18.44 19.04 39.02
N GLY A 59 18.76 20.33 39.05
CA GLY A 59 19.22 21.09 37.89
C GLY A 59 20.24 22.15 38.32
N TYR A 60 20.46 23.15 37.47
CA TYR A 60 21.35 24.27 37.80
C TYR A 60 20.84 25.06 39.02
N PRO A 61 21.68 25.40 40.02
CA PRO A 61 23.15 25.32 40.02
C PRO A 61 23.77 24.02 40.55
N GLN A 62 23.02 23.10 41.15
CA GLN A 62 23.57 21.85 41.71
C GLN A 62 24.11 20.93 40.61
N GLU A 63 23.44 20.90 39.46
CA GLU A 63 23.89 20.20 38.25
C GLU A 63 24.36 21.23 37.22
N TRP A 64 25.59 21.09 36.74
CA TRP A 64 26.27 22.12 35.96
C TRP A 64 27.06 21.58 34.76
N PHE A 65 27.09 20.26 34.54
CA PHE A 65 27.60 19.63 33.32
C PHE A 65 26.60 18.58 32.80
N PRO A 66 26.31 18.53 31.49
CA PRO A 66 25.24 17.67 30.93
C PRO A 66 25.74 16.27 30.58
N SER A 67 24.83 15.28 30.60
CA SER A 67 25.14 13.93 30.08
C SER A 67 25.21 13.91 28.56
N VAL A 68 25.86 12.89 28.00
CA VAL A 68 25.97 12.65 26.57
C VAL A 68 24.58 12.55 25.95
N SER A 69 23.70 11.68 26.48
CA SER A 69 22.34 11.49 25.97
C SER A 69 21.51 12.79 25.96
N ALA A 70 21.49 13.56 27.06
CA ALA A 70 20.76 14.83 27.13
C ALA A 70 21.30 15.87 26.12
N THR A 71 22.62 15.87 25.87
CA THR A 71 23.28 16.78 24.92
C THR A 71 22.99 16.44 23.46
N ILE A 72 22.70 15.18 23.12
CA ILE A 72 22.47 14.73 21.74
C ILE A 72 21.00 14.45 21.41
N GLY A 73 20.15 14.22 22.41
CA GLY A 73 18.79 13.70 22.23
C GLY A 73 17.69 14.75 22.30
N ASP A 74 17.79 15.68 23.25
CA ASP A 74 16.61 16.42 23.73
C ASP A 74 16.25 17.67 22.89
N TRP A 75 17.21 18.32 22.22
CA TRP A 75 16.99 19.65 21.62
C TRP A 75 17.58 19.85 20.21
N TYR A 76 16.84 20.60 19.39
CA TYR A 76 17.29 21.17 18.12
C TYR A 76 17.99 22.51 18.38
N PRO A 77 19.13 22.85 17.72
CA PRO A 77 19.72 22.17 16.57
C PRO A 77 20.82 21.13 16.87
N GLU A 78 21.31 21.03 18.12
CA GLU A 78 22.46 20.20 18.48
C GLU A 78 22.26 18.71 18.15
N ARG A 79 21.07 18.15 18.40
CA ARG A 79 20.66 16.80 17.95
C ARG A 79 20.90 16.58 16.46
N ASN A 80 20.42 17.49 15.62
CA ASN A 80 20.46 17.34 14.17
C ASN A 80 21.89 17.47 13.63
N VAL A 81 22.68 18.40 14.17
CA VAL A 81 24.10 18.55 13.81
C VAL A 81 24.89 17.31 14.20
N PHE A 82 24.65 16.76 15.39
CA PHE A 82 25.24 15.52 15.85
C PHE A 82 24.89 14.33 14.94
N GLN A 83 23.59 14.10 14.69
CA GLN A 83 23.12 12.99 13.86
C GLN A 83 23.69 13.04 12.43
N ILE A 84 23.75 14.23 11.79
CA ILE A 84 24.37 14.39 10.47
C ILE A 84 25.86 14.02 10.48
N LEU A 85 26.61 14.43 11.50
CA LEU A 85 28.05 14.12 11.59
C LEU A 85 28.30 12.64 11.92
N ILE A 86 27.45 11.98 12.70
CA ILE A 86 27.48 10.52 12.89
C ILE A 86 27.09 9.78 11.62
N ALA A 87 26.11 10.27 10.84
CA ALA A 87 25.77 9.71 9.52
C ALA A 87 27.00 9.66 8.60
N LEU A 88 27.74 10.77 8.52
CA LEU A 88 28.98 10.88 7.75
C LEU A 88 30.12 10.01 8.32
N THR A 89 30.13 9.76 9.63
CA THR A 89 31.12 8.88 10.31
C THR A 89 30.88 7.39 9.99
N SER A 90 29.64 6.99 9.68
CA SER A 90 29.26 5.57 9.51
C SER A 90 30.03 4.83 8.41
N GLY A 91 30.21 5.44 7.23
CA GLY A 91 30.97 4.86 6.12
C GLY A 91 32.44 4.59 6.48
N PRO A 92 33.20 5.59 6.95
CA PRO A 92 34.53 5.43 7.53
C PRO A 92 34.60 4.38 8.65
N ARG A 93 33.58 4.30 9.53
CA ARG A 93 33.50 3.29 10.60
C ARG A 93 33.44 1.86 10.06
N PHE A 94 32.50 1.55 9.16
CA PHE A 94 32.40 0.22 8.56
C PHE A 94 33.65 -0.16 7.76
N ALA A 95 34.27 0.81 7.08
CA ALA A 95 35.54 0.61 6.38
C ALA A 95 36.70 0.29 7.35
N LEU A 96 36.83 1.02 8.47
CA LEU A 96 37.83 0.76 9.52
C LEU A 96 37.69 -0.65 10.09
N VAL A 97 36.48 -1.06 10.49
CA VAL A 97 36.20 -2.39 11.04
C VAL A 97 36.56 -3.50 10.04
N SER A 98 36.24 -3.30 8.77
CA SER A 98 36.55 -4.25 7.68
C SER A 98 38.06 -4.35 7.41
N LEU A 99 38.76 -3.21 7.35
CA LEU A 99 40.20 -3.16 7.09
C LEU A 99 41.02 -3.79 8.22
N LEU A 100 40.61 -3.61 9.49
CA LEU A 100 41.22 -4.30 10.63
C LEU A 100 41.06 -5.82 10.53
N TYR A 101 39.85 -6.31 10.21
CA TYR A 101 39.61 -7.74 10.01
C TYR A 101 40.51 -8.34 8.92
N TYR A 102 40.56 -7.75 7.72
CA TYR A 102 41.43 -8.26 6.65
C TYR A 102 42.92 -8.15 6.98
N LEU A 103 43.35 -7.16 7.77
CA LEU A 103 44.74 -7.04 8.21
C LEU A 103 45.12 -8.16 9.19
N GLN A 104 44.25 -8.45 10.16
CA GLN A 104 44.50 -9.33 11.32
C GLN A 104 44.07 -10.79 11.12
N LYS A 105 43.30 -11.12 10.07
CA LYS A 105 42.85 -12.48 9.76
C LYS A 105 44.01 -13.46 9.54
N SER A 106 44.08 -14.48 10.38
CA SER A 106 44.89 -15.71 10.23
C SER A 106 44.00 -16.90 9.83
N GLN A 107 44.61 -18.02 9.41
CA GLN A 107 43.87 -19.28 9.23
C GLN A 107 43.68 -20.03 10.56
N ASP A 108 44.58 -19.79 11.53
CA ASP A 108 44.72 -20.58 12.76
C ASP A 108 43.92 -20.03 13.96
N SER A 109 43.09 -19.00 13.77
CA SER A 109 42.34 -18.36 14.86
C SER A 109 41.04 -17.73 14.40
N SER A 110 39.97 -17.98 15.16
CA SER A 110 38.66 -17.34 15.01
C SER A 110 38.56 -15.96 15.67
N LEU A 111 39.55 -15.54 16.47
CA LEU A 111 39.49 -14.30 17.24
C LEU A 111 39.29 -13.03 16.37
N PRO A 112 39.98 -12.84 15.22
CA PRO A 112 39.72 -11.69 14.35
C PRO A 112 38.29 -11.66 13.79
N THR A 113 37.66 -12.82 13.60
CA THR A 113 36.26 -12.92 13.16
C THR A 113 35.31 -12.53 14.28
N LEU A 114 35.59 -12.92 15.54
CA LEU A 114 34.81 -12.49 16.70
C LEU A 114 34.88 -10.96 16.89
N VAL A 115 36.08 -10.38 16.78
CA VAL A 115 36.31 -8.93 16.82
C VAL A 115 35.56 -8.21 15.69
N PHE A 116 35.59 -8.76 14.47
CA PHE A 116 34.84 -8.21 13.33
C PHE A 116 33.32 -8.19 13.57
N VAL A 117 32.74 -9.31 14.03
CA VAL A 117 31.31 -9.39 14.32
C VAL A 117 30.91 -8.47 15.48
N SER A 118 31.71 -8.42 16.55
CA SER A 118 31.55 -7.46 17.66
C SER A 118 31.60 -6.00 17.15
N GLY A 119 32.56 -5.65 16.30
CA GLY A 119 32.70 -4.32 15.73
C GLY A 119 31.54 -3.92 14.81
N LEU A 120 30.98 -4.86 14.05
CA LEU A 120 29.77 -4.64 13.25
C LEU A 120 28.54 -4.41 14.15
N ILE A 121 28.30 -5.29 15.12
CA ILE A 121 27.14 -5.15 16.04
C ILE A 121 27.25 -3.83 16.81
N ARG A 122 28.43 -3.51 17.38
CA ARG A 122 28.68 -2.22 18.06
C ARG A 122 28.40 -1.02 17.15
N THR A 123 28.72 -1.12 15.86
CA THR A 123 28.45 -0.03 14.90
C THR A 123 26.96 0.12 14.59
N LEU A 124 26.21 -0.99 14.52
CA LEU A 124 24.76 -0.97 14.31
C LEU A 124 24.01 -0.47 15.56
N THR A 125 24.38 -0.94 16.76
CA THR A 125 23.76 -0.46 18.00
C THR A 125 24.11 1.00 18.27
N CYS A 126 25.26 1.50 17.78
CA CYS A 126 25.57 2.92 17.76
C CYS A 126 24.54 3.75 16.99
N GLY A 127 24.09 3.25 15.83
CA GLY A 127 23.01 3.90 15.09
C GLY A 127 21.71 3.89 15.89
N GLY A 128 21.42 2.78 16.55
CA GLY A 128 20.24 2.62 17.42
C GLY A 128 20.07 3.76 18.41
N TRP A 129 21.00 3.93 19.37
CA TRP A 129 20.86 4.94 20.43
C TRP A 129 21.15 6.39 19.99
N VAL A 130 21.68 6.60 18.77
CA VAL A 130 21.89 7.93 18.19
C VAL A 130 20.66 8.45 17.43
N TYR A 131 19.89 7.56 16.78
CA TYR A 131 18.69 7.95 16.03
C TYR A 131 17.38 7.72 16.78
N ILE A 132 17.35 6.75 17.71
CA ILE A 132 16.28 6.58 18.70
C ILE A 132 16.84 7.15 20.00
N THR A 133 16.48 8.40 20.30
CA THR A 133 17.01 9.13 21.45
C THR A 133 16.22 8.82 22.72
N SER A 134 16.80 9.10 23.88
CA SER A 134 16.16 8.91 25.19
C SER A 134 14.85 9.68 25.37
N SER A 135 14.65 10.72 24.56
CA SER A 135 13.44 11.55 24.48
C SER A 135 12.39 11.06 23.48
N ASP A 136 12.74 10.13 22.57
CA ASP A 136 11.78 9.52 21.63
C ASP A 136 11.27 8.17 22.17
N ASP A 137 12.17 7.29 22.62
CA ASP A 137 11.87 6.00 23.26
C ASP A 137 13.03 5.63 24.20
N HIS A 138 12.81 5.79 25.51
CA HIS A 138 13.83 5.58 26.55
C HIS A 138 14.23 4.10 26.68
N ASP A 139 13.31 3.16 26.51
CA ASP A 139 13.60 1.73 26.70
C ASP A 139 14.43 1.19 25.52
N ILE A 140 14.07 1.57 24.29
CA ILE A 140 14.80 1.17 23.08
C ILE A 140 16.17 1.87 22.99
N HIS A 141 16.26 3.16 23.37
CA HIS A 141 17.54 3.87 23.53
C HIS A 141 18.48 3.09 24.46
N ASP A 142 18.02 2.74 25.66
CA ASP A 142 18.85 2.07 26.68
C ASP A 142 19.24 0.66 26.26
N ILE A 143 18.37 -0.11 25.59
CA ILE A 143 18.72 -1.41 25.01
C ILE A 143 19.87 -1.28 24.00
N PHE A 144 19.85 -0.27 23.13
CA PHE A 144 20.92 -0.05 22.15
C PHE A 144 22.21 0.48 22.80
N MET A 145 22.12 1.37 23.79
CA MET A 145 23.25 1.92 24.54
C MET A 145 23.95 0.82 25.37
N ILE A 146 23.19 0.02 26.14
CA ILE A 146 23.73 -1.11 26.91
C ILE A 146 24.39 -2.12 25.96
N SER A 147 23.76 -2.43 24.82
CA SER A 147 24.34 -3.31 23.81
C SER A 147 25.65 -2.76 23.24
N TYR A 148 25.74 -1.45 22.98
CA TYR A 148 26.99 -0.80 22.55
C TYR A 148 28.13 -1.01 23.56
N ILE A 149 27.85 -0.80 24.85
CA ILE A 149 28.83 -0.94 25.94
C ILE A 149 29.24 -2.41 26.12
N VAL A 150 28.29 -3.36 26.07
CA VAL A 150 28.56 -4.80 26.17
C VAL A 150 29.44 -5.29 25.01
N PHE A 151 29.13 -4.90 23.76
CA PHE A 151 29.95 -5.28 22.61
C PHE A 151 31.31 -4.56 22.54
N ASN A 152 31.56 -3.56 23.39
CA ASN A 152 32.86 -2.94 23.52
C ASN A 152 33.90 -3.83 24.23
N LEU A 153 33.48 -4.75 25.12
CA LEU A 153 34.39 -5.74 25.73
C LEU A 153 35.11 -6.61 24.68
N PRO A 154 34.40 -7.39 23.81
CA PRO A 154 35.06 -8.19 22.78
C PRO A 154 35.80 -7.35 21.73
N TRP A 155 35.36 -6.11 21.45
CA TRP A 155 36.06 -5.19 20.53
C TRP A 155 37.42 -4.76 21.08
N MET A 156 37.46 -4.22 22.31
CA MET A 156 38.67 -3.68 22.90
C MET A 156 39.63 -4.80 23.34
N ILE A 157 39.14 -5.80 24.06
CA ILE A 157 39.98 -6.90 24.55
C ILE A 157 40.47 -7.74 23.37
N GLY A 158 39.56 -8.15 22.49
CA GLY A 158 39.91 -8.94 21.30
C GLY A 158 40.85 -8.18 20.36
N GLY A 159 40.65 -6.88 20.16
CA GLY A 159 41.55 -6.04 19.35
C GLY A 159 42.98 -5.95 19.91
N VAL A 160 43.16 -5.85 21.24
CA VAL A 160 44.49 -5.87 21.90
C VAL A 160 45.21 -7.22 21.70
N TYR A 161 44.48 -8.33 21.62
CA TYR A 161 45.05 -9.66 21.33
C TYR A 161 45.26 -9.92 19.83
N SER A 162 44.41 -9.41 18.95
CA SER A 162 44.52 -9.52 17.49
C SER A 162 45.55 -8.56 16.88
N THR A 163 45.95 -7.50 17.60
CA THR A 163 47.01 -6.57 17.17
C THR A 163 48.33 -7.33 16.97
N THR A 164 48.89 -7.29 15.76
CA THR A 164 50.04 -8.12 15.37
C THR A 164 51.27 -7.84 16.23
N LYS A 165 51.97 -8.89 16.71
CA LYS A 165 53.19 -8.80 17.56
C LYS A 165 54.32 -7.90 17.01
N LYS A 166 54.30 -7.58 15.71
CA LYS A 166 55.23 -6.66 15.02
C LYS A 166 54.98 -5.18 15.31
N CYS A 167 53.83 -4.80 15.88
CA CYS A 167 53.44 -3.41 16.16
C CYS A 167 53.30 -3.16 17.69
N PRO A 168 54.40 -3.26 18.49
CA PRO A 168 54.33 -3.14 19.95
C PRO A 168 53.85 -1.76 20.43
N SER A 169 54.12 -0.68 19.68
CA SER A 169 53.59 0.67 19.96
C SER A 169 52.06 0.68 19.98
N VAL A 170 51.42 0.26 18.88
CA VAL A 170 49.96 0.19 18.75
C VAL A 170 49.36 -0.70 19.83
N ARG A 171 49.94 -1.88 20.08
CA ARG A 171 49.44 -2.80 21.11
C ARG A 171 49.53 -2.20 22.52
N ARG A 172 50.60 -1.48 22.84
CA ARG A 172 50.75 -0.74 24.11
C ARG A 172 49.72 0.40 24.21
N LYS A 173 49.53 1.18 23.16
CA LYS A 173 48.53 2.27 23.12
C LYS A 173 47.11 1.75 23.31
N ARG A 174 46.68 0.76 22.50
CA ARG A 174 45.37 0.11 22.67
C ARG A 174 45.19 -0.49 24.05
N SER A 175 46.21 -1.14 24.62
CA SER A 175 46.14 -1.67 25.98
C SER A 175 45.96 -0.57 27.04
N ILE A 176 46.67 0.56 26.93
CA ILE A 176 46.53 1.69 27.86
C ILE A 176 45.13 2.32 27.74
N VAL A 177 44.66 2.59 26.52
CA VAL A 177 43.35 3.22 26.30
C VAL A 177 42.20 2.31 26.73
N ALA A 178 42.28 1.00 26.43
CA ALA A 178 41.28 0.03 26.91
C ALA A 178 41.31 -0.11 28.44
N SER A 179 42.49 -0.15 29.07
CA SER A 179 42.60 -0.16 30.54
C SER A 179 42.02 1.12 31.17
N ALA A 180 42.22 2.29 30.56
CA ALA A 180 41.61 3.54 30.99
C ALA A 180 40.08 3.51 30.83
N PHE A 181 39.57 3.01 29.71
CA PHE A 181 38.13 2.85 29.46
C PHE A 181 37.48 1.97 30.54
N PHE A 182 38.01 0.76 30.78
CA PHE A 182 37.47 -0.12 31.82
C PHE A 182 37.65 0.43 33.24
N ALA A 183 38.72 1.19 33.51
CA ALA A 183 38.90 1.88 34.79
C ALA A 183 37.85 2.98 35.02
N CYS A 184 37.47 3.74 33.98
CA CYS A 184 36.44 4.79 34.05
C CYS A 184 35.02 4.24 34.31
N ILE A 185 34.74 2.97 34.00
CA ILE A 185 33.43 2.36 34.31
C ILE A 185 33.19 2.25 35.82
N VAL A 186 34.24 2.05 36.64
CA VAL A 186 34.10 1.89 38.10
C VAL A 186 33.52 3.16 38.78
N PRO A 187 34.10 4.36 38.61
CA PRO A 187 33.50 5.59 39.15
C PRO A 187 32.20 5.96 38.44
N LEU A 188 32.03 5.68 37.13
CA LEU A 188 30.77 5.89 36.41
C LEU A 188 29.62 5.15 37.13
N VAL A 189 29.77 3.85 37.38
CA VAL A 189 28.73 3.03 38.03
C VAL A 189 28.49 3.50 39.46
N TYR A 190 29.53 3.91 40.20
CA TYR A 190 29.38 4.51 41.52
C TYR A 190 28.52 5.78 41.48
N PHE A 191 28.85 6.77 40.64
CA PHE A 191 28.09 8.01 40.54
C PHE A 191 26.69 7.82 39.93
N PHE A 192 26.50 6.86 39.03
CA PHE A 192 25.18 6.44 38.55
C PHE A 192 24.29 5.94 39.68
N ILE A 193 24.82 5.13 40.61
CA ILE A 193 24.10 4.67 41.81
C ILE A 193 23.80 5.86 42.75
N GLN A 194 24.76 6.76 42.97
CA GLN A 194 24.52 7.98 43.79
C GLN A 194 23.42 8.88 43.20
N HIS A 195 23.34 9.00 41.88
CA HIS A 195 22.29 9.76 41.19
C HIS A 195 20.93 9.03 41.16
N LYS A 196 20.86 7.80 40.63
CA LYS A 196 19.58 7.10 40.38
C LYS A 196 18.98 6.46 41.64
N VAL A 197 19.82 5.87 42.51
CA VAL A 197 19.36 5.14 43.70
C VAL A 197 19.32 6.04 44.93
N HIS A 198 20.41 6.77 45.21
CA HIS A 198 20.49 7.64 46.40
C HIS A 198 20.00 9.07 46.16
N ARG A 199 19.67 9.45 44.92
CA ARG A 199 19.12 10.76 44.53
C ARG A 199 19.90 11.97 45.09
N ILE A 200 21.23 11.87 45.09
CA ILE A 200 22.12 12.93 45.59
C ILE A 200 22.28 14.03 44.51
N PRO A 201 21.92 15.30 44.78
CA PRO A 201 22.16 16.42 43.86
C PRO A 201 23.65 16.61 43.57
N GLY A 202 23.99 16.85 42.30
CA GLY A 202 25.37 17.02 41.83
C GLY A 202 26.08 15.70 41.49
N ALA A 203 25.49 14.54 41.81
CA ALA A 203 26.05 13.23 41.46
C ALA A 203 25.94 12.94 39.94
N TYR A 204 24.92 13.49 39.26
CA TYR A 204 24.74 13.33 37.82
C TYR A 204 25.85 14.05 37.04
N THR A 205 26.18 15.30 37.40
CA THR A 205 27.32 16.03 36.84
C THR A 205 28.63 15.24 36.92
N HIS A 206 28.90 14.58 38.06
CA HIS A 206 30.08 13.72 38.21
C HIS A 206 30.02 12.46 37.33
N TYR A 207 28.85 11.82 37.23
CA TYR A 207 28.61 10.72 36.30
C TYR A 207 28.88 11.14 34.84
N SER A 208 28.37 12.30 34.41
CA SER A 208 28.51 12.82 33.05
C SER A 208 29.98 13.00 32.63
N PHE A 209 30.86 13.46 33.53
CA PHE A 209 32.29 13.55 33.21
C PHE A 209 32.93 12.20 32.86
N PHE A 210 32.54 11.11 33.55
CA PHE A 210 33.03 9.77 33.20
C PHE A 210 32.38 9.22 31.93
N GLU A 211 31.11 9.55 31.68
CA GLU A 211 30.37 9.17 30.48
C GLU A 211 30.99 9.79 29.20
N TRP A 212 31.20 11.12 29.20
CA TRP A 212 31.97 11.81 28.15
C TRP A 212 33.40 11.25 28.03
N GLY A 213 34.04 10.94 29.17
CA GLY A 213 35.35 10.30 29.21
C GLY A 213 35.39 8.95 28.47
N LEU A 214 34.39 8.09 28.66
CA LEU A 214 34.28 6.82 27.93
C LEU A 214 34.14 7.03 26.42
N ILE A 215 33.30 7.98 25.98
CA ILE A 215 33.13 8.31 24.56
C ILE A 215 34.47 8.78 23.95
N PHE A 216 35.17 9.71 24.59
CA PHE A 216 36.46 10.20 24.08
C PHE A 216 37.54 9.11 24.04
N LEU A 217 37.56 8.20 25.03
CA LEU A 217 38.46 7.04 25.08
C LEU A 217 38.15 5.98 24.02
N ASP A 218 36.87 5.74 23.69
CA ASP A 218 36.49 4.79 22.65
C ASP A 218 36.89 5.29 21.25
N VAL A 219 36.59 6.55 20.94
CA VAL A 219 37.04 7.19 19.69
C VAL A 219 38.59 7.20 19.60
N LEU A 220 39.29 7.36 20.73
CA LEU A 220 40.76 7.27 20.79
C LEU A 220 41.28 5.83 20.54
N TYR A 221 40.59 4.83 21.07
CA TYR A 221 40.90 3.41 20.87
C TYR A 221 40.79 3.03 19.39
N ASP A 222 39.71 3.47 18.73
CA ASP A 222 39.50 3.28 17.31
C ASP A 222 40.53 4.07 16.48
N GLY A 223 40.87 5.30 16.87
CA GLY A 223 41.90 6.12 16.25
C GLY A 223 43.30 5.48 16.24
N CYS A 224 43.60 4.57 17.18
CA CYS A 224 44.84 3.77 17.17
C CYS A 224 44.99 2.88 15.92
N ALA A 225 43.91 2.64 15.15
CA ALA A 225 43.98 1.96 13.85
C ALA A 225 44.76 2.76 12.79
N GLU A 226 44.84 4.10 12.88
CA GLU A 226 45.61 4.92 11.94
C GLU A 226 47.10 4.52 11.96
N GLU A 227 47.68 4.35 13.14
CA GLU A 227 49.07 3.94 13.31
C GLU A 227 49.29 2.50 12.84
N GLU A 228 48.33 1.60 13.07
CA GLU A 228 48.41 0.21 12.59
C GLU A 228 48.40 0.13 11.06
N PHE A 229 47.48 0.84 10.40
CA PHE A 229 47.41 0.89 8.93
C PHE A 229 48.66 1.54 8.31
N ARG A 230 49.20 2.58 8.95
CA ARG A 230 50.44 3.25 8.52
C ARG A 230 51.67 2.36 8.67
N LEU A 231 51.80 1.64 9.79
CA LEU A 231 52.95 0.74 10.06
C LEU A 231 52.93 -0.55 9.21
N ASN A 232 51.78 -0.90 8.60
CA ASN A 232 51.66 -2.04 7.71
C ASN A 232 51.56 -1.65 6.21
N GLU A 233 51.86 -0.39 5.87
CA GLU A 233 51.83 0.16 4.50
C GLU A 233 50.53 -0.17 3.74
N LEU A 234 49.39 -0.06 4.41
CA LEU A 234 48.12 -0.54 3.85
C LEU A 234 47.50 0.48 2.88
N HIS A 235 47.44 0.11 1.60
CA HIS A 235 46.81 0.89 0.54
C HIS A 235 45.51 0.22 0.03
N VAL A 236 44.49 1.05 -0.20
CA VAL A 236 43.20 0.68 -0.79
C VAL A 236 43.19 1.18 -2.24
N THR A 237 43.28 0.26 -3.20
CA THR A 237 43.28 0.59 -4.63
C THR A 237 41.86 0.43 -5.20
N ILE A 238 41.31 1.51 -5.73
CA ILE A 238 40.03 1.51 -6.45
C ILE A 238 40.36 1.56 -7.95
N GLY A 239 40.16 0.45 -8.66
CA GLY A 239 40.54 0.31 -10.07
C GLY A 239 40.29 -1.10 -10.65
N PHE A 240 40.59 -1.27 -11.93
CA PHE A 240 40.46 -2.56 -12.63
C PHE A 240 41.72 -3.42 -12.47
N PRO A 241 41.60 -4.77 -12.44
CA PRO A 241 42.75 -5.67 -12.28
C PRO A 241 43.62 -5.68 -13.53
N SER A 242 44.69 -4.88 -13.52
CA SER A 242 45.80 -4.96 -14.48
C SER A 242 46.94 -5.76 -13.87
N LEU A 243 47.58 -6.65 -14.62
CA LEU A 243 48.75 -7.38 -14.14
C LEU A 243 49.89 -6.40 -13.85
N VAL A 244 50.31 -6.31 -12.59
CA VAL A 244 51.53 -5.59 -12.21
C VAL A 244 52.72 -6.50 -12.50
N ASN A 245 53.45 -6.20 -13.58
CA ASN A 245 54.73 -6.86 -13.85
C ASN A 245 55.74 -6.51 -12.75
N SER A 246 55.96 -7.43 -11.83
CA SER A 246 57.00 -7.31 -10.80
C SER A 246 58.38 -7.27 -11.43
N SER A 247 58.98 -6.09 -11.48
CA SER A 247 60.42 -5.92 -11.69
C SER A 247 60.99 -4.88 -10.72
N ASN A 248 62.08 -5.29 -10.06
CA ASN A 248 62.95 -4.53 -9.16
C ASN A 248 62.44 -4.10 -7.75
N ARG A 249 63.28 -4.49 -6.78
CA ARG A 249 63.35 -4.11 -5.35
C ARG A 249 62.29 -4.66 -4.40
N SER A 250 62.73 -4.79 -3.14
CA SER A 250 62.21 -5.74 -2.15
C SER A 250 61.46 -5.04 -1.02
N THR A 251 60.15 -4.85 -1.19
CA THR A 251 59.21 -4.49 -0.13
C THR A 251 58.03 -5.45 -0.14
N LYS A 252 57.74 -6.09 1.00
CA LYS A 252 56.62 -7.05 1.12
C LYS A 252 55.28 -6.32 1.31
N ILE A 253 54.85 -5.59 0.28
CA ILE A 253 53.54 -4.95 0.24
C ILE A 253 52.45 -6.04 0.35
N LYS A 254 51.68 -6.01 1.44
CA LYS A 254 50.65 -7.03 1.74
C LYS A 254 49.34 -6.68 1.01
N TYR A 255 49.33 -6.81 -0.31
CA TYR A 255 48.15 -6.54 -1.15
C TYR A 255 46.93 -7.35 -0.68
N ILE A 256 45.86 -6.67 -0.27
CA ILE A 256 44.59 -7.31 0.10
C ILE A 256 43.80 -7.59 -1.19
N HIS A 257 43.93 -8.80 -1.73
CA HIS A 257 43.09 -9.28 -2.82
C HIS A 257 41.66 -9.53 -2.35
N ILE A 258 40.72 -8.68 -2.77
CA ILE A 258 39.30 -9.03 -2.78
C ILE A 258 39.06 -9.88 -4.04
N SER A 259 39.25 -11.19 -3.92
CA SER A 259 39.04 -12.15 -4.99
C SER A 259 38.58 -13.49 -4.40
N GLY A 260 37.45 -14.02 -4.89
CA GLY A 260 36.91 -15.28 -4.41
C GLY A 260 37.54 -16.49 -5.11
N SER A 261 37.53 -17.65 -4.42
CA SER A 261 37.99 -18.98 -4.87
C SER A 261 39.49 -19.14 -5.24
N PRO A 262 40.18 -20.21 -4.78
CA PRO A 262 41.54 -20.51 -5.19
C PRO A 262 41.59 -21.23 -6.55
N PRO A 263 42.60 -20.99 -7.41
CA PRO A 263 42.81 -21.77 -8.62
C PRO A 263 43.42 -23.15 -8.27
N ARG A 264 42.67 -24.22 -8.55
CA ARG A 264 43.18 -25.60 -8.44
C ARG A 264 44.05 -25.91 -9.66
N GLN A 265 45.37 -25.94 -9.47
CA GLN A 265 46.27 -26.55 -10.45
C GLN A 265 46.10 -28.07 -10.40
N GLU A 266 45.82 -28.71 -11.54
CA GLU A 266 46.02 -30.14 -11.72
C GLU A 266 47.13 -30.38 -12.74
N LYS A 267 48.03 -31.29 -12.39
CA LYS A 267 49.09 -31.76 -13.28
C LYS A 267 48.48 -32.60 -14.39
N VAL A 268 48.98 -32.42 -15.61
CA VAL A 268 48.87 -33.45 -16.64
C VAL A 268 49.99 -34.47 -16.37
N GLU A 269 49.63 -35.67 -15.94
CA GLU A 269 50.48 -36.86 -16.00
C GLU A 269 49.73 -37.97 -16.74
N SER A 270 50.40 -38.62 -17.69
CA SER A 270 49.80 -39.50 -18.68
C SER A 270 50.03 -40.97 -18.34
N SER A 271 48.95 -41.74 -18.15
CA SER A 271 48.98 -43.20 -18.07
C SER A 271 47.94 -43.81 -19.02
N MET A 272 48.38 -44.70 -19.90
CA MET A 272 47.51 -45.32 -20.92
C MET A 272 46.69 -46.50 -20.38
N ASN A 273 45.59 -46.77 -21.09
CA ASN A 273 44.91 -48.06 -21.26
C ASN A 273 43.96 -48.61 -20.17
N ASN A 274 42.81 -49.05 -20.69
CA ASN A 274 42.01 -50.21 -20.28
C ASN A 274 41.30 -50.20 -18.92
N ALA A 275 40.12 -49.57 -18.90
CA ALA A 275 38.96 -50.10 -18.17
C ALA A 275 37.69 -50.03 -19.03
N SER A 276 36.78 -50.96 -18.77
CA SER A 276 35.57 -51.28 -19.55
C SER A 276 34.61 -50.11 -19.82
N ARG A 277 33.96 -50.17 -20.99
CA ARG A 277 32.84 -49.32 -21.44
C ARG A 277 31.57 -49.56 -20.59
N SER A 278 31.56 -49.13 -19.33
CA SER A 278 30.36 -49.21 -18.48
C SER A 278 29.34 -48.14 -18.90
N GLN A 279 28.30 -48.54 -19.63
CA GLN A 279 27.10 -47.72 -19.81
C GLN A 279 26.36 -47.62 -18.46
N SER A 280 26.72 -46.63 -17.64
CA SER A 280 26.01 -46.37 -16.39
C SER A 280 24.56 -46.02 -16.69
N GLN A 281 23.63 -46.83 -16.20
CA GLN A 281 22.19 -46.65 -16.40
C GLN A 281 21.73 -45.31 -15.79
N GLN A 282 21.64 -44.26 -16.61
CA GLN A 282 20.96 -43.04 -16.20
C GLN A 282 19.47 -43.36 -16.08
N SER A 283 18.95 -43.27 -14.85
CA SER A 283 17.56 -43.61 -14.54
C SER A 283 16.59 -42.87 -15.46
N THR A 284 15.56 -43.56 -15.96
CA THR A 284 14.58 -43.05 -16.93
C THR A 284 13.98 -41.70 -16.51
N LEU A 285 13.75 -41.53 -15.20
CA LEU A 285 13.25 -40.28 -14.60
C LEU A 285 14.19 -39.09 -14.75
N GLY A 286 15.52 -39.27 -14.68
CA GLY A 286 16.47 -38.18 -14.88
C GLY A 286 16.37 -37.57 -16.27
N ASN A 287 16.09 -38.39 -17.28
CA ASN A 287 15.86 -37.95 -18.65
C ASN A 287 14.47 -37.30 -18.80
N VAL A 288 13.42 -37.86 -18.19
CA VAL A 288 12.07 -37.26 -18.17
C VAL A 288 12.11 -35.86 -17.51
N PHE A 289 12.72 -35.73 -16.33
CA PHE A 289 12.89 -34.44 -15.66
C PHE A 289 13.69 -33.44 -16.51
N ARG A 290 14.75 -33.89 -17.21
CA ARG A 290 15.51 -33.03 -18.13
C ARG A 290 14.65 -32.52 -19.29
N CYS A 291 13.78 -33.34 -19.87
CA CYS A 291 12.87 -32.94 -20.95
C CYS A 291 11.80 -31.93 -20.50
N TYR A 292 11.23 -32.09 -19.31
CA TYR A 292 10.22 -31.16 -18.78
C TYR A 292 10.82 -29.89 -18.15
N ARG A 293 12.11 -29.88 -17.77
CA ARG A 293 12.73 -28.76 -17.05
C ARG A 293 12.50 -27.38 -17.69
N PRO A 294 12.62 -27.16 -19.01
CA PRO A 294 12.39 -25.85 -19.62
C PRO A 294 10.97 -25.28 -19.38
N TYR A 295 9.95 -26.14 -19.28
CA TYR A 295 8.57 -25.75 -18.95
C TYR A 295 8.43 -25.39 -17.47
N ILE A 296 9.13 -26.12 -16.59
CA ILE A 296 9.17 -25.84 -15.16
C ILE A 296 9.93 -24.52 -14.90
N SER A 297 11.07 -24.30 -15.58
CA SER A 297 11.83 -23.04 -15.50
C SER A 297 11.01 -21.84 -16.01
N PHE A 298 10.28 -21.98 -17.13
CA PHE A 298 9.36 -20.93 -17.60
C PHE A 298 8.27 -20.62 -16.56
N THR A 299 7.69 -21.64 -15.94
CA THR A 299 6.62 -21.48 -14.93
C THR A 299 7.17 -20.85 -13.64
N SER A 300 8.40 -21.20 -13.27
CA SER A 300 9.17 -20.59 -12.18
C SER A 300 9.42 -19.09 -12.42
N ASP A 301 9.99 -18.72 -13.57
CA ASP A 301 10.25 -17.31 -13.91
C ASP A 301 8.95 -16.49 -14.05
N LEU A 302 7.88 -17.09 -14.57
CA LEU A 302 6.54 -16.50 -14.58
C LEU A 302 6.02 -16.23 -13.15
N TYR A 303 6.12 -17.21 -12.25
CA TYR A 303 5.66 -17.06 -10.89
C TYR A 303 6.46 -16.01 -10.11
N LEU A 304 7.79 -15.97 -10.29
CA LEU A 304 8.64 -14.94 -9.70
C LEU A 304 8.34 -13.53 -10.25
N SER A 305 7.91 -13.42 -11.51
CA SER A 305 7.43 -12.16 -12.12
C SER A 305 6.08 -11.71 -11.55
N TYR A 306 5.15 -12.65 -11.32
CA TYR A 306 3.90 -12.40 -10.59
C TYR A 306 4.16 -11.93 -9.15
N PHE A 307 5.09 -12.60 -8.45
CA PHE A 307 5.44 -12.26 -7.07
C PHE A 307 6.09 -10.87 -7.00
N PHE A 308 6.97 -10.53 -7.96
CA PHE A 308 7.50 -9.18 -8.12
C PHE A 308 6.38 -8.14 -8.25
N TRP A 309 5.43 -8.33 -9.17
CA TRP A 309 4.33 -7.38 -9.35
C TRP A 309 3.45 -7.27 -8.12
N SER A 310 3.18 -8.37 -7.43
CA SER A 310 2.39 -8.38 -6.19
C SER A 310 3.07 -7.58 -5.07
N ILE A 311 4.38 -7.73 -4.90
CA ILE A 311 5.16 -6.95 -3.93
C ILE A 311 5.18 -5.47 -4.35
N PHE A 312 5.49 -5.18 -5.62
CA PHE A 312 5.60 -3.82 -6.15
C PHE A 312 4.30 -3.01 -6.05
N THR A 313 3.15 -3.62 -6.34
CA THR A 313 1.84 -2.96 -6.21
C THR A 313 1.37 -2.85 -4.75
N SER A 314 1.92 -3.65 -3.83
CA SER A 314 1.56 -3.55 -2.40
C SER A 314 2.16 -2.36 -1.66
N LEU A 315 3.26 -1.79 -2.17
CA LEU A 315 4.01 -0.74 -1.48
C LEU A 315 3.15 0.51 -1.24
N ILE A 316 2.42 0.97 -2.26
CA ILE A 316 1.70 2.25 -2.19
C ILE A 316 0.49 2.16 -1.25
N PRO A 317 -0.38 1.12 -1.32
CA PRO A 317 -1.44 0.94 -0.32
C PRO A 317 -0.92 0.78 1.12
N THR A 318 0.25 0.15 1.30
CA THR A 318 0.86 -0.02 2.64
C THR A 318 1.42 1.29 3.20
N LEU A 319 1.76 2.29 2.37
CA LEU A 319 2.23 3.61 2.84
C LEU A 319 1.11 4.67 2.90
N PHE A 320 0.12 4.60 2.01
CA PHE A 320 -0.89 5.64 1.88
C PHE A 320 -1.95 5.63 3.00
N TYR A 321 -2.08 4.49 3.70
CA TYR A 321 -2.78 4.39 4.99
C TYR A 321 -2.45 5.55 5.95
N PHE A 322 -1.18 5.94 6.06
CA PHE A 322 -0.79 7.04 6.95
C PHE A 322 -1.23 8.42 6.43
N SER A 323 -1.11 8.66 5.13
CA SER A 323 -1.51 9.93 4.50
C SER A 323 -3.02 10.18 4.57
N VAL A 324 -3.84 9.11 4.62
CA VAL A 324 -5.29 9.20 4.86
C VAL A 324 -5.57 9.53 6.32
N TRP A 325 -4.99 8.79 7.27
CA TRP A 325 -5.27 8.98 8.71
C TRP A 325 -4.72 10.30 9.29
N GLU A 326 -3.65 10.86 8.72
CA GLU A 326 -3.08 12.17 9.12
C GLU A 326 -3.62 13.34 8.27
N LEU A 327 -4.40 13.07 7.20
CA LEU A 327 -4.87 14.03 6.18
C LEU A 327 -3.76 14.96 5.62
N ALA A 328 -2.51 14.48 5.61
CA ALA A 328 -1.33 15.26 5.32
C ALA A 328 -0.16 14.39 4.83
N ILE A 329 0.97 15.01 4.50
CA ILE A 329 2.24 14.30 4.23
C ILE A 329 2.81 13.78 5.56
N ALA A 330 2.62 12.50 5.83
CA ALA A 330 2.97 11.85 7.10
C ALA A 330 4.47 11.47 7.21
N GLY A 331 5.24 11.63 6.13
CA GLY A 331 6.62 11.15 6.01
C GLY A 331 6.71 9.67 5.63
N SER A 332 5.60 8.93 5.67
CA SER A 332 5.50 7.54 5.17
C SER A 332 5.77 7.46 3.67
N GLU A 333 5.55 8.55 2.93
CA GLU A 333 5.73 8.67 1.48
C GLU A 333 7.19 8.48 1.07
N LEU A 334 8.14 8.69 1.99
CA LEU A 334 9.56 8.35 1.79
C LEU A 334 9.77 6.85 1.48
N ALA A 335 8.83 5.97 1.87
CA ALA A 335 8.84 4.56 1.50
C ALA A 335 8.71 4.34 -0.02
N LEU A 336 8.14 5.28 -0.79
CA LEU A 336 8.11 5.22 -2.26
C LEU A 336 9.53 5.21 -2.86
N PHE A 337 10.49 5.86 -2.21
CA PHE A 337 11.90 5.84 -2.62
C PHE A 337 12.56 4.46 -2.49
N SER A 338 11.91 3.47 -1.84
CA SER A 338 12.36 2.08 -1.89
C SER A 338 12.43 1.52 -3.32
N THR A 339 11.60 2.04 -4.23
CA THR A 339 11.65 1.71 -5.67
C THR A 339 12.89 2.25 -6.39
N LEU A 340 13.57 3.25 -5.81
CA LEU A 340 14.81 3.83 -6.32
C LEU A 340 16.07 3.01 -5.95
N SER A 341 15.91 1.81 -5.38
CA SER A 341 17.01 0.89 -5.07
C SER A 341 17.98 0.54 -6.22
N PRO A 342 17.65 0.70 -7.53
CA PRO A 342 18.65 0.64 -8.59
C PRO A 342 19.82 1.64 -8.42
N LEU A 343 19.70 2.65 -7.55
CA LEU A 343 20.82 3.48 -7.08
C LEU A 343 22.00 2.65 -6.53
N LEU A 344 21.73 1.52 -5.87
CA LEU A 344 22.77 0.62 -5.35
C LEU A 344 23.61 -0.02 -6.46
N LEU A 345 23.07 -0.11 -7.69
CA LEU A 345 23.78 -0.60 -8.88
C LEU A 345 24.78 0.40 -9.45
N SER A 346 24.87 1.62 -8.89
CA SER A 346 25.97 2.54 -9.16
C SER A 346 27.31 2.02 -8.62
N ILE A 347 27.29 1.17 -7.59
CA ILE A 347 28.47 0.59 -6.93
C ILE A 347 28.91 -0.66 -7.73
N PRO A 348 30.06 -0.67 -8.42
CA PRO A 348 30.39 -1.76 -9.35
C PRO A 348 30.49 -3.16 -8.71
N PRO A 349 31.04 -3.33 -7.48
CA PRO A 349 30.98 -4.61 -6.77
C PRO A 349 29.55 -5.09 -6.48
N VAL A 350 28.61 -4.19 -6.18
CA VAL A 350 27.20 -4.55 -5.93
C VAL A 350 26.53 -4.97 -7.22
N LEU A 351 26.73 -4.23 -8.33
CA LEU A 351 26.21 -4.64 -9.65
C LEU A 351 26.80 -5.98 -10.11
N ALA A 352 28.10 -6.21 -9.89
CA ALA A 352 28.75 -7.48 -10.22
C ALA A 352 28.19 -8.65 -9.39
N TRP A 353 28.04 -8.49 -8.07
CA TRP A 353 27.45 -9.52 -7.20
C TRP A 353 25.97 -9.73 -7.49
N ALA A 354 25.18 -8.67 -7.67
CA ALA A 354 23.76 -8.75 -7.97
C ALA A 354 23.48 -9.43 -9.31
N ARG A 355 24.38 -9.33 -10.29
CA ARG A 355 24.34 -10.13 -11.54
C ARG A 355 24.67 -11.61 -11.34
N THR A 356 25.38 -11.99 -10.28
CA THR A 356 25.56 -13.42 -9.97
C THR A 356 24.22 -14.05 -9.60
N ARG A 357 24.05 -15.31 -9.96
CA ARG A 357 22.88 -16.11 -9.57
C ARG A 357 22.63 -16.14 -8.05
N GLY A 358 23.70 -16.15 -7.26
CA GLY A 358 23.62 -16.06 -5.80
C GLY A 358 23.05 -14.72 -5.35
N GLY A 359 23.50 -13.61 -5.94
CA GLY A 359 22.93 -12.28 -5.69
C GLY A 359 21.47 -12.18 -6.09
N GLN A 360 21.11 -12.58 -7.32
CA GLN A 360 19.72 -12.65 -7.79
C GLN A 360 18.82 -13.43 -6.82
N ALA A 361 19.23 -14.64 -6.45
CA ALA A 361 18.46 -15.49 -5.54
C ALA A 361 18.38 -14.92 -4.11
N THR A 362 19.43 -14.26 -3.62
CA THR A 362 19.44 -13.60 -2.30
C THR A 362 18.46 -12.42 -2.28
N PHE A 363 18.48 -11.55 -3.29
CA PHE A 363 17.54 -10.43 -3.39
C PHE A 363 16.09 -10.90 -3.55
N GLN A 364 15.85 -11.95 -4.34
CA GLN A 364 14.52 -12.54 -4.47
C GLN A 364 14.05 -13.20 -3.16
N PHE A 365 14.93 -13.84 -2.39
CA PHE A 365 14.59 -14.36 -1.07
C PHE A 365 14.24 -13.24 -0.08
N LEU A 366 15.02 -12.16 -0.07
CA LEU A 366 14.78 -10.99 0.78
C LEU A 366 13.48 -10.28 0.42
N SER A 367 13.07 -10.25 -0.85
CA SER A 367 11.79 -9.65 -1.25
C SER A 367 10.57 -10.42 -0.74
N PHE A 368 10.68 -11.73 -0.49
CA PHE A 368 9.60 -12.53 0.09
C PHE A 368 9.21 -12.08 1.51
N ALA A 369 10.07 -11.33 2.21
CA ALA A 369 9.73 -10.71 3.48
C ALA A 369 8.56 -9.71 3.37
N ALA A 370 8.33 -9.09 2.20
CA ALA A 370 7.17 -8.22 2.00
C ALA A 370 5.87 -9.00 2.18
N VAL A 371 5.71 -10.13 1.48
CA VAL A 371 4.54 -11.01 1.63
C VAL A 371 4.50 -11.60 3.03
N GLY A 372 5.64 -12.00 3.60
CA GLY A 372 5.74 -12.47 4.98
C GLY A 372 5.26 -11.46 6.05
N ALA A 373 5.25 -10.16 5.74
CA ALA A 373 4.70 -9.12 6.63
C ALA A 373 3.18 -9.23 6.82
N TYR A 374 2.46 -10.10 6.10
CA TYR A 374 1.02 -10.32 6.31
C TYR A 374 0.67 -10.79 7.73
N ILE A 375 1.62 -11.39 8.46
CA ILE A 375 1.46 -11.83 9.86
C ILE A 375 1.43 -10.63 10.83
N ILE A 376 1.88 -9.44 10.40
CA ILE A 376 2.09 -8.28 11.27
C ILE A 376 0.83 -7.42 11.35
N GLU A 377 0.29 -7.29 12.56
CA GLU A 377 -0.90 -6.49 12.89
C GLU A 377 -0.66 -4.98 12.74
N LYS A 378 0.42 -4.44 13.34
CA LYS A 378 0.70 -2.99 13.31
C LYS A 378 1.07 -2.50 11.89
N PRO A 379 0.36 -1.52 11.30
CA PRO A 379 0.65 -0.98 9.97
C PRO A 379 2.09 -0.50 9.79
N LEU A 380 2.65 0.23 10.78
CA LEU A 380 4.00 0.79 10.68
C LEU A 380 5.08 -0.30 10.57
N HIS A 381 4.94 -1.36 11.36
CA HIS A 381 5.86 -2.50 11.32
C HIS A 381 5.75 -3.27 9.99
N ARG A 382 4.55 -3.33 9.39
CA ARG A 382 4.31 -3.90 8.06
C ARG A 382 5.02 -3.06 6.99
N LEU A 383 4.85 -1.74 6.99
CA LEU A 383 5.51 -0.83 6.04
C LEU A 383 7.04 -0.90 6.13
N LEU A 384 7.59 -0.92 7.35
CA LEU A 384 9.04 -1.02 7.60
C LEU A 384 9.69 -2.32 7.07
N ILE A 385 8.90 -3.35 6.76
CA ILE A 385 9.38 -4.56 6.07
C ILE A 385 9.06 -4.53 4.57
N VAL A 386 7.86 -4.09 4.19
CA VAL A 386 7.43 -4.04 2.79
C VAL A 386 8.32 -3.10 1.96
N ALA A 387 8.75 -1.96 2.50
CA ALA A 387 9.65 -1.03 1.83
C ALA A 387 11.03 -1.65 1.48
N PRO A 388 11.88 -2.10 2.43
CA PRO A 388 13.17 -2.71 2.09
C PRO A 388 13.04 -4.01 1.28
N ALA A 389 11.97 -4.78 1.48
CA ALA A 389 11.69 -5.95 0.65
C ALA A 389 11.33 -5.57 -0.81
N THR A 390 10.68 -4.42 -1.03
CA THR A 390 10.44 -3.87 -2.37
C THR A 390 11.72 -3.36 -3.01
N SER A 391 12.61 -2.72 -2.24
CA SER A 391 13.97 -2.42 -2.70
C SER A 391 14.73 -3.68 -3.13
N ALA A 392 14.59 -4.79 -2.40
CA ALA A 392 15.16 -6.08 -2.77
C ALA A 392 14.50 -6.69 -4.03
N ALA A 393 13.19 -6.50 -4.24
CA ALA A 393 12.47 -6.97 -5.43
C ALA A 393 12.91 -6.26 -6.72
N MET A 394 13.17 -4.95 -6.64
CA MET A 394 13.52 -4.13 -7.81
C MET A 394 14.88 -4.49 -8.41
N ILE A 395 15.88 -4.81 -7.59
CA ILE A 395 17.26 -5.09 -8.04
C ILE A 395 17.36 -6.24 -9.07
N PRO A 396 16.84 -7.45 -8.82
CA PRO A 396 16.87 -8.53 -9.80
C PRO A 396 16.00 -8.21 -11.02
N ARG A 397 14.88 -7.50 -10.85
CA ARG A 397 14.00 -7.10 -11.96
C ARG A 397 14.72 -6.19 -12.95
N VAL A 398 15.37 -5.12 -12.49
CA VAL A 398 16.04 -4.17 -13.39
C VAL A 398 17.29 -4.77 -14.05
N ILE A 399 17.99 -5.69 -13.38
CA ILE A 399 19.13 -6.41 -13.99
C ILE A 399 18.62 -7.33 -15.11
N THR A 400 17.58 -8.12 -14.85
CA THR A 400 17.05 -9.06 -15.84
C THR A 400 16.41 -8.35 -17.05
N TRP A 401 15.75 -7.21 -16.87
CA TRP A 401 15.32 -6.33 -17.98
C TRP A 401 16.48 -5.87 -18.88
N MET A 402 17.62 -5.50 -18.29
CA MET A 402 18.78 -5.01 -19.05
C MET A 402 19.56 -6.14 -19.74
N ASP A 403 19.69 -7.30 -19.09
CA ASP A 403 20.56 -8.39 -19.54
C ASP A 403 19.86 -9.41 -20.47
N ASN A 404 18.54 -9.60 -20.38
CA ASN A 404 17.76 -10.41 -21.33
C ASN A 404 16.40 -9.74 -21.67
N PRO A 405 16.40 -8.62 -22.42
CA PRO A 405 15.19 -7.84 -22.69
C PRO A 405 14.10 -8.63 -23.41
N SER A 406 14.46 -9.47 -24.39
CA SER A 406 13.50 -10.18 -25.27
C SER A 406 12.62 -11.19 -24.52
N TYR A 407 13.20 -11.94 -23.58
CA TYR A 407 12.44 -12.85 -22.73
C TYR A 407 11.76 -12.10 -21.59
N GLN A 408 12.46 -11.16 -20.96
CA GLN A 408 11.95 -10.50 -19.77
C GLN A 408 10.85 -9.47 -20.04
N SER A 409 10.73 -8.92 -21.25
CA SER A 409 9.53 -8.14 -21.63
C SER A 409 8.27 -9.00 -21.63
N LEU A 410 8.35 -10.23 -22.13
CA LEU A 410 7.25 -11.19 -22.09
C LEU A 410 6.93 -11.61 -20.65
N MET A 411 7.95 -11.92 -19.84
CA MET A 411 7.73 -12.27 -18.42
C MET A 411 7.14 -11.10 -17.62
N THR A 412 7.49 -9.86 -17.93
CA THR A 412 6.92 -8.66 -17.28
C THR A 412 5.43 -8.55 -17.57
N GLY A 413 5.04 -8.69 -18.85
CA GLY A 413 3.63 -8.66 -19.26
C GLY A 413 2.82 -9.83 -18.66
N LEU A 414 3.32 -11.07 -18.77
CA LEU A 414 2.63 -12.22 -18.20
C LEU A 414 2.52 -12.16 -16.66
N GLY A 415 3.54 -11.64 -15.98
CA GLY A 415 3.51 -11.46 -14.52
C GLY A 415 2.46 -10.42 -14.08
N LEU A 416 2.36 -9.30 -14.81
CA LEU A 416 1.32 -8.29 -14.60
C LEU A 416 -0.07 -8.87 -14.84
N MET A 417 -0.26 -9.58 -15.96
CA MET A 417 -1.54 -10.20 -16.30
C MET A 417 -1.94 -11.31 -15.32
N LEU A 418 -0.98 -12.05 -14.75
CA LEU A 418 -1.25 -13.05 -13.72
C LEU A 418 -1.63 -12.40 -12.37
N ALA A 419 -1.09 -11.22 -12.05
CA ALA A 419 -1.52 -10.44 -10.88
C ALA A 419 -2.91 -9.79 -11.10
N SER A 420 -3.16 -9.26 -12.31
CA SER A 420 -4.46 -8.75 -12.73
C SER A 420 -5.53 -9.86 -12.74
N LEU A 421 -5.15 -11.09 -13.13
CA LEU A 421 -6.02 -12.26 -13.04
C LEU A 421 -6.24 -12.72 -11.59
N SER A 422 -5.21 -12.73 -10.73
CA SER A 422 -5.37 -13.16 -9.33
C SER A 422 -6.32 -12.23 -8.56
N LYS A 423 -6.24 -10.91 -8.81
CA LYS A 423 -7.23 -9.91 -8.39
C LYS A 423 -8.62 -10.22 -8.94
N HIS A 424 -8.77 -10.41 -10.26
CA HIS A 424 -10.06 -10.75 -10.89
C HIS A 424 -10.71 -12.02 -10.31
N THR A 425 -9.92 -13.02 -9.90
CA THR A 425 -10.42 -14.26 -9.27
C THR A 425 -10.76 -14.12 -7.77
N ASN A 426 -10.29 -13.07 -7.10
CA ASN A 426 -10.45 -12.84 -5.66
C ASN A 426 -11.01 -11.43 -5.37
N HIS A 427 -12.12 -11.08 -6.02
CA HIS A 427 -12.87 -9.84 -5.76
C HIS A 427 -12.01 -8.56 -5.85
N SER A 428 -11.12 -8.48 -6.85
CA SER A 428 -10.17 -7.38 -7.07
C SER A 428 -9.05 -7.24 -6.01
N ASN A 429 -8.93 -8.15 -5.04
CA ASN A 429 -7.83 -8.18 -4.07
C ASN A 429 -6.77 -9.23 -4.44
N ASN A 430 -5.48 -8.85 -4.44
CA ASN A 430 -4.40 -9.78 -4.74
C ASN A 430 -4.16 -10.69 -3.51
N PRO A 431 -4.29 -12.03 -3.64
CA PRO A 431 -4.23 -12.93 -2.50
C PRO A 431 -2.84 -13.06 -1.84
N VAL A 432 -1.78 -12.45 -2.37
CA VAL A 432 -0.45 -12.44 -1.74
C VAL A 432 0.03 -11.04 -1.31
N TRP A 433 -0.90 -10.09 -1.12
CA TRP A 433 -0.58 -8.77 -0.58
C TRP A 433 -0.45 -8.78 0.97
N PRO A 434 0.49 -8.02 1.55
CA PRO A 434 0.74 -7.96 2.99
C PRO A 434 -0.41 -7.40 3.83
N PHE A 435 -1.27 -6.55 3.26
CA PHE A 435 -2.46 -6.03 3.95
C PHE A 435 -3.70 -6.93 3.80
N ILE A 436 -3.58 -8.04 3.07
CA ILE A 436 -4.64 -9.06 2.93
C ILE A 436 -4.28 -10.27 3.80
N ASP A 437 -5.21 -10.72 4.63
CA ASP A 437 -5.07 -11.94 5.45
C ASP A 437 -6.19 -12.94 5.13
N GLU A 438 -6.25 -14.07 5.84
CA GLU A 438 -7.27 -15.11 5.64
C GLU A 438 -8.71 -14.58 5.80
N ARG A 439 -8.95 -13.61 6.71
CA ARG A 439 -10.26 -12.97 6.92
C ARG A 439 -10.71 -12.22 5.66
N SER A 440 -9.76 -11.64 4.93
CA SER A 440 -9.99 -10.92 3.66
C SER A 440 -9.48 -11.67 2.41
N GLY A 441 -9.39 -13.01 2.47
CA GLY A 441 -9.14 -13.87 1.30
C GLY A 441 -7.69 -13.89 0.80
N GLY A 442 -6.72 -13.81 1.71
CA GLY A 442 -5.30 -13.96 1.44
C GLY A 442 -4.86 -15.42 1.46
N HIS A 443 -4.08 -15.81 0.45
CA HIS A 443 -3.39 -17.10 0.32
C HIS A 443 -1.87 -16.90 0.38
N ASN A 444 -1.42 -16.13 1.38
CA ASN A 444 -0.02 -15.74 1.55
C ASN A 444 0.90 -16.94 1.82
N GLN A 445 0.42 -17.98 2.52
CA GLN A 445 1.24 -19.14 2.87
C GLN A 445 1.49 -20.05 1.66
N GLU A 446 0.45 -20.29 0.88
CA GLU A 446 0.48 -21.03 -0.38
C GLU A 446 1.32 -20.29 -1.41
N GLY A 447 1.12 -18.97 -1.52
CA GLY A 447 1.90 -18.10 -2.40
C GLY A 447 3.38 -18.12 -2.06
N LEU A 448 3.73 -17.91 -0.79
CA LEU A 448 5.12 -17.97 -0.31
C LEU A 448 5.74 -19.37 -0.49
N SER A 449 4.96 -20.43 -0.33
CA SER A 449 5.42 -21.82 -0.56
C SER A 449 5.78 -22.05 -2.03
N ILE A 450 4.92 -21.61 -2.96
CA ILE A 450 5.18 -21.70 -4.41
C ILE A 450 6.35 -20.78 -4.80
N ALA A 451 6.47 -19.59 -4.20
CA ALA A 451 7.59 -18.67 -4.40
C ALA A 451 8.93 -19.30 -3.99
N CYS A 452 8.98 -19.98 -2.86
CA CYS A 452 10.15 -20.75 -2.41
C CYS A 452 10.50 -21.91 -3.34
N LEU A 453 9.51 -22.63 -3.89
CA LEU A 453 9.74 -23.69 -4.87
C LEU A 453 10.26 -23.15 -6.22
N ALA A 454 9.72 -22.03 -6.70
CA ALA A 454 10.21 -21.34 -7.89
C ALA A 454 11.65 -20.82 -7.68
N LEU A 455 11.93 -20.21 -6.52
CA LEU A 455 13.28 -19.77 -6.18
C LEU A 455 14.29 -20.94 -6.07
N PHE A 456 13.85 -22.09 -5.55
CA PHE A 456 14.67 -23.31 -5.53
C PHE A 456 14.94 -23.85 -6.95
N GLU A 457 13.97 -23.80 -7.85
CA GLU A 457 14.18 -24.10 -9.28
C GLU A 457 15.19 -23.12 -9.90
N PHE A 458 14.98 -21.82 -9.70
CA PHE A 458 15.85 -20.74 -10.19
C PHE A 458 17.29 -20.90 -9.67
N PHE A 459 17.49 -21.41 -8.46
CA PHE A 459 18.81 -21.68 -7.88
C PHE A 459 19.43 -23.02 -8.32
N THR A 460 18.63 -24.04 -8.69
CA THR A 460 19.11 -25.40 -8.99
C THR A 460 19.10 -25.81 -10.47
N ARG A 461 18.51 -25.03 -11.39
CA ARG A 461 18.67 -25.23 -12.85
C ARG A 461 20.15 -25.22 -13.27
N PRO A 462 20.55 -25.84 -14.40
CA PRO A 462 21.89 -25.61 -14.93
C PRO A 462 22.07 -24.12 -15.21
N ALA A 463 23.31 -23.63 -15.25
CA ALA A 463 23.55 -22.48 -16.12
C ALA A 463 23.27 -22.97 -17.55
N GLU A 464 22.57 -22.17 -18.36
CA GLU A 464 22.59 -22.44 -19.80
C GLU A 464 24.01 -22.20 -20.28
N ASP A 465 24.66 -23.25 -20.81
CA ASP A 465 25.91 -23.13 -21.54
C ASP A 465 25.64 -22.27 -22.78
N THR A 466 25.73 -20.96 -22.58
CA THR A 466 25.69 -19.99 -23.67
C THR A 466 26.87 -20.34 -24.55
N PRO A 467 26.68 -20.73 -25.83
CA PRO A 467 27.76 -21.25 -26.65
C PRO A 467 28.88 -20.23 -26.64
N SER A 468 30.06 -20.67 -26.19
CA SER A 468 31.20 -19.80 -25.89
C SER A 468 31.48 -18.92 -27.09
N THR A 469 31.07 -17.66 -27.02
CA THR A 469 31.11 -16.80 -28.19
C THR A 469 32.57 -16.59 -28.53
N GLU A 470 32.97 -17.11 -29.69
CA GLU A 470 34.29 -16.90 -30.27
C GLU A 470 34.62 -15.42 -30.16
N LYS A 471 35.84 -15.11 -29.68
CA LYS A 471 36.30 -13.77 -29.29
C LYS A 471 35.62 -12.67 -30.12
N ALA A 472 34.52 -12.13 -29.60
CA ALA A 472 33.78 -11.09 -30.27
C ALA A 472 34.70 -9.86 -30.29
N GLU A 473 35.34 -9.62 -31.43
CA GLU A 473 36.34 -8.57 -31.57
C GLU A 473 35.77 -7.23 -31.14
N ASP A 474 36.65 -6.36 -30.64
CA ASP A 474 36.38 -5.12 -29.90
C ASP A 474 35.76 -4.03 -30.81
N SER A 475 34.61 -4.38 -31.37
CA SER A 475 33.72 -3.63 -32.24
C SER A 475 32.94 -2.65 -31.37
N ARG A 476 33.67 -1.61 -30.94
CA ARG A 476 33.20 -0.50 -30.11
C ARG A 476 32.20 0.38 -30.88
N VAL A 477 31.05 -0.19 -31.23
CA VAL A 477 29.87 0.55 -31.66
C VAL A 477 29.38 1.34 -30.45
N VAL A 478 29.87 2.59 -30.36
CA VAL A 478 29.43 3.56 -29.36
C VAL A 478 27.91 3.70 -29.48
N SER A 479 27.17 3.38 -28.41
CA SER A 479 25.75 3.64 -28.37
C SER A 479 25.54 5.15 -28.37
N THR A 480 25.13 5.70 -29.51
CA THR A 480 24.97 7.15 -29.72
C THR A 480 23.71 7.72 -29.04
N ASN A 481 22.92 6.87 -28.40
CA ASN A 481 21.68 7.25 -27.74
C ASN A 481 21.93 7.69 -26.29
N HIS A 482 21.50 8.91 -25.95
CA HIS A 482 21.49 9.37 -24.57
C HIS A 482 20.54 8.52 -23.73
N TRP A 483 20.98 8.11 -22.54
CA TRP A 483 20.31 7.13 -21.68
C TRP A 483 18.87 7.51 -21.28
N LEU A 484 18.53 8.82 -21.25
CA LEU A 484 17.16 9.31 -21.06
C LEU A 484 16.16 8.72 -22.08
N ARG A 485 16.58 8.48 -23.34
CA ARG A 485 15.70 7.90 -24.38
C ARG A 485 15.28 6.46 -24.07
N GLY A 486 16.03 5.75 -23.23
CA GLY A 486 15.62 4.44 -22.68
C GLY A 486 14.90 4.56 -21.34
N ALA A 487 15.26 5.56 -20.51
CA ALA A 487 14.72 5.72 -19.17
C ALA A 487 13.30 6.28 -19.13
N LEU A 488 13.01 7.35 -19.87
CA LEU A 488 11.71 8.03 -19.82
C LEU A 488 10.56 7.12 -20.29
N PRO A 489 10.66 6.38 -21.42
CA PRO A 489 9.61 5.43 -21.80
C PRO A 489 9.48 4.26 -20.82
N LEU A 490 10.57 3.79 -20.21
CA LEU A 490 10.54 2.66 -19.27
C LEU A 490 9.81 3.03 -17.97
N GLY A 491 10.10 4.21 -17.40
CA GLY A 491 9.41 4.69 -16.21
C GLY A 491 7.91 4.88 -16.45
N SER A 492 7.57 5.52 -17.57
CA SER A 492 6.19 5.72 -18.01
C SER A 492 5.46 4.39 -18.31
N LEU A 493 6.17 3.38 -18.82
CA LEU A 493 5.60 2.06 -19.07
C LEU A 493 5.30 1.30 -17.77
N VAL A 494 6.16 1.40 -16.76
CA VAL A 494 5.90 0.82 -15.44
C VAL A 494 4.73 1.54 -14.76
N PHE A 495 4.63 2.86 -14.93
CA PHE A 495 3.49 3.64 -14.43
C PHE A 495 2.17 3.24 -15.10
N ILE A 496 2.03 3.33 -16.44
CA ILE A 496 0.78 2.99 -17.15
C ILE A 496 0.33 1.54 -16.91
N SER A 497 1.29 0.64 -16.72
CA SER A 497 1.05 -0.76 -16.36
C SER A 497 0.47 -0.90 -14.94
N HIS A 498 0.90 -0.06 -14.01
CA HIS A 498 0.40 -0.05 -12.64
C HIS A 498 -0.91 0.74 -12.50
N SER A 499 -1.05 1.92 -13.10
CA SER A 499 -2.24 2.77 -12.97
C SER A 499 -3.47 2.21 -13.67
N LEU A 500 -3.34 1.70 -14.90
CA LEU A 500 -4.51 1.33 -15.73
C LEU A 500 -4.69 -0.18 -15.97
N LEU A 501 -3.63 -0.99 -15.84
CA LEU A 501 -3.61 -2.37 -16.35
C LEU A 501 -3.34 -3.46 -15.29
N SER A 502 -3.29 -3.07 -14.01
CA SER A 502 -3.03 -3.95 -12.86
C SER A 502 -4.30 -4.56 -12.25
N ASP A 503 -5.48 -4.14 -12.70
CA ASP A 503 -6.77 -4.80 -12.52
C ASP A 503 -7.61 -4.63 -13.80
N PRO A 504 -8.42 -5.61 -14.20
CA PRO A 504 -9.21 -5.47 -15.41
C PRO A 504 -10.37 -4.47 -15.33
N SER A 505 -10.80 -4.05 -14.15
CA SER A 505 -11.96 -3.16 -13.92
C SER A 505 -11.64 -1.66 -14.02
N THR A 506 -10.39 -1.24 -13.84
CA THR A 506 -10.03 0.19 -13.79
C THR A 506 -10.41 0.95 -15.07
N LEU A 507 -10.19 0.35 -16.24
CA LEU A 507 -10.59 0.93 -17.54
C LEU A 507 -12.12 1.03 -17.72
N ILE A 508 -12.90 0.25 -16.97
CA ILE A 508 -14.36 0.33 -16.96
C ILE A 508 -14.80 1.52 -16.11
N ALA A 509 -14.30 1.62 -14.88
CA ALA A 509 -14.61 2.71 -13.95
C ALA A 509 -14.28 4.09 -14.52
N TRP A 510 -13.13 4.23 -15.19
CA TRP A 510 -12.74 5.43 -15.96
C TRP A 510 -13.78 5.90 -16.98
N SER A 511 -14.58 5.00 -17.53
CA SER A 511 -15.58 5.30 -18.56
C SER A 511 -17.01 5.41 -18.01
N TRP A 512 -17.27 4.91 -16.80
CA TRP A 512 -18.62 4.68 -16.28
C TRP A 512 -19.42 5.99 -16.06
N THR A 513 -20.73 5.94 -16.30
CA THR A 513 -21.68 7.06 -16.08
C THR A 513 -23.10 6.60 -15.71
N GLY A 514 -23.21 5.48 -14.99
CA GLY A 514 -24.47 5.01 -14.40
C GLY A 514 -25.45 4.30 -15.36
N TYR A 515 -26.74 4.42 -15.04
CA TYR A 515 -27.86 3.67 -15.62
C TYR A 515 -28.81 4.57 -16.43
N GLN A 516 -29.49 3.98 -17.41
CA GLN A 516 -30.55 4.62 -18.18
C GLN A 516 -31.60 3.59 -18.62
N ASN A 517 -32.89 3.91 -18.46
CA ASN A 517 -34.02 3.06 -18.83
C ASN A 517 -33.94 1.60 -18.31
N GLY A 518 -33.52 1.44 -17.05
CA GLY A 518 -33.41 0.15 -16.36
C GLY A 518 -32.16 -0.67 -16.75
N ARG A 519 -31.16 -0.06 -17.41
CA ARG A 519 -29.98 -0.75 -17.92
C ARG A 519 -28.69 0.05 -17.69
N PRO A 520 -27.53 -0.60 -17.47
CA PRO A 520 -26.22 0.05 -17.51
C PRO A 520 -25.99 0.79 -18.83
N ARG A 521 -25.48 2.03 -18.76
CA ARG A 521 -25.10 2.80 -19.96
C ARG A 521 -23.77 2.32 -20.57
N GLY A 522 -22.91 1.77 -19.73
CA GLY A 522 -21.59 1.25 -20.06
C GLY A 522 -21.38 -0.21 -19.68
N PRO A 523 -20.15 -0.72 -19.86
CA PRO A 523 -19.77 -2.04 -19.36
C PRO A 523 -19.81 -2.08 -17.83
N LEU A 524 -20.35 -3.15 -17.25
CA LEU A 524 -20.25 -3.45 -15.81
C LEU A 524 -18.88 -4.06 -15.45
N PRO A 525 -18.21 -3.61 -14.37
CA PRO A 525 -16.88 -4.10 -13.93
C PRO A 525 -16.74 -5.63 -13.83
N HIS A 526 -17.64 -6.26 -13.07
CA HIS A 526 -17.58 -7.69 -12.72
C HIS A 526 -17.77 -8.63 -13.93
N LEU A 527 -18.55 -8.20 -14.94
CA LEU A 527 -18.76 -8.97 -16.17
C LEU A 527 -17.65 -8.71 -17.21
N HIS A 528 -17.35 -7.44 -17.47
CA HIS A 528 -16.62 -7.06 -18.68
C HIS A 528 -15.10 -6.95 -18.50
N GLY A 529 -14.58 -7.02 -17.28
CA GLY A 529 -13.13 -7.03 -17.02
C GLY A 529 -12.40 -8.20 -17.71
N SER A 530 -13.10 -9.31 -17.96
CA SER A 530 -12.58 -10.42 -18.78
C SER A 530 -12.13 -9.97 -20.19
N LEU A 531 -12.71 -8.90 -20.74
CA LEU A 531 -12.31 -8.29 -22.01
C LEU A 531 -11.00 -7.50 -21.90
N THR A 532 -10.72 -6.83 -20.79
CA THR A 532 -9.42 -6.19 -20.53
C THR A 532 -8.30 -7.23 -20.55
N LEU A 533 -8.47 -8.36 -19.85
CA LEU A 533 -7.51 -9.48 -19.87
C LEU A 533 -7.32 -10.04 -21.30
N LEU A 534 -8.39 -10.16 -22.08
CA LEU A 534 -8.34 -10.60 -23.48
C LEU A 534 -7.56 -9.61 -24.37
N CYS A 535 -7.77 -8.30 -24.21
CA CYS A 535 -7.04 -7.28 -24.96
C CYS A 535 -5.55 -7.19 -24.54
N GLN A 536 -5.25 -7.36 -23.25
CA GLN A 536 -3.86 -7.53 -22.78
C GLN A 536 -3.20 -8.77 -23.42
N SER A 537 -3.93 -9.89 -23.52
CA SER A 537 -3.47 -11.10 -24.23
C SER A 537 -3.20 -10.85 -25.71
N ILE A 538 -4.06 -10.10 -26.40
CA ILE A 538 -3.87 -9.74 -27.82
C ILE A 538 -2.62 -8.85 -27.99
N GLY A 539 -2.45 -7.83 -27.14
CA GLY A 539 -1.26 -6.97 -27.15
C GLY A 539 0.03 -7.75 -26.92
N LEU A 540 0.08 -8.64 -25.91
CA LEU A 540 1.28 -9.41 -25.63
C LEU A 540 1.55 -10.51 -26.69
N LEU A 541 0.51 -10.99 -27.40
CA LEU A 541 0.67 -11.87 -28.56
C LEU A 541 1.29 -11.13 -29.77
N ILE A 542 0.90 -9.86 -30.00
CA ILE A 542 1.52 -8.99 -31.01
C ILE A 542 3.00 -8.72 -30.67
N ALA A 543 3.31 -8.46 -29.41
CA ALA A 543 4.69 -8.38 -28.90
C ALA A 543 5.48 -9.67 -29.18
N LEU A 544 4.93 -10.85 -28.83
CA LEU A 544 5.57 -12.14 -29.07
C LEU A 544 5.85 -12.40 -30.56
N TYR A 545 4.90 -12.10 -31.46
CA TYR A 545 5.11 -12.26 -32.90
C TYR A 545 6.18 -11.29 -33.42
N SER A 546 6.15 -10.03 -32.97
CA SER A 546 7.10 -8.99 -33.38
C SER A 546 8.54 -9.31 -32.94
N VAL A 547 8.71 -9.88 -31.74
CA VAL A 547 9.97 -10.45 -31.26
C VAL A 547 10.37 -11.66 -32.11
N LYS A 548 9.52 -12.70 -32.20
CA LYS A 548 9.86 -13.96 -32.90
C LYS A 548 10.23 -13.76 -34.37
N SER A 549 9.59 -12.83 -35.07
CA SER A 549 9.89 -12.53 -36.47
C SER A 549 10.97 -11.45 -36.67
N SER A 550 11.62 -10.96 -35.60
CA SER A 550 12.54 -9.80 -35.65
C SER A 550 11.93 -8.54 -36.31
N LYS A 551 10.60 -8.41 -36.23
CA LYS A 551 9.79 -7.33 -36.81
C LYS A 551 9.48 -6.20 -35.83
N LEU A 552 10.24 -6.09 -34.74
CA LEU A 552 10.06 -5.07 -33.68
C LEU A 552 10.08 -3.62 -34.23
N HIS A 553 10.76 -3.39 -35.35
CA HIS A 553 10.76 -2.12 -36.09
C HIS A 553 9.38 -1.68 -36.60
N LEU A 554 8.42 -2.60 -36.77
CA LEU A 554 7.04 -2.29 -37.14
C LEU A 554 6.26 -1.67 -35.97
N LEU A 555 6.48 -2.15 -34.75
CA LEU A 555 5.89 -1.55 -33.55
C LEU A 555 6.54 -0.20 -33.21
N ALA A 556 7.78 0.02 -33.63
CA ALA A 556 8.45 1.32 -33.52
C ALA A 556 7.98 2.37 -34.56
N ASN A 557 7.02 2.03 -35.43
CA ASN A 557 6.48 2.94 -36.44
C ASN A 557 5.59 4.03 -35.80
N PRO A 558 5.71 5.33 -36.19
CA PRO A 558 4.80 6.39 -35.75
C PRO A 558 3.30 6.09 -35.90
N LEU A 559 2.88 5.20 -36.81
CA LEU A 559 1.50 4.76 -36.93
C LEU A 559 1.02 3.92 -35.72
N TRP A 560 1.90 3.14 -35.08
CA TRP A 560 1.56 2.42 -33.85
C TRP A 560 1.44 3.39 -32.65
N LEU A 561 2.31 4.40 -32.61
CA LEU A 561 2.21 5.50 -31.64
C LEU A 561 0.93 6.33 -31.84
N ALA A 562 0.54 6.60 -33.09
CA ALA A 562 -0.71 7.29 -33.41
C ALA A 562 -1.95 6.49 -32.99
N PHE A 563 -1.93 5.16 -33.13
CA PHE A 563 -2.95 4.29 -32.56
C PHE A 563 -3.01 4.41 -31.02
N GLY A 564 -1.86 4.39 -30.33
CA GLY A 564 -1.79 4.62 -28.89
C GLY A 564 -2.38 5.96 -28.45
N TYR A 565 -2.02 7.06 -29.12
CA TYR A 565 -2.59 8.39 -28.87
C TYR A 565 -4.10 8.44 -29.14
N ALA A 566 -4.58 7.85 -30.24
CA ALA A 566 -6.01 7.81 -30.56
C ALA A 566 -6.81 7.00 -29.52
N SER A 567 -6.27 5.87 -29.07
CA SER A 567 -6.85 5.06 -27.98
C SER A 567 -6.90 5.82 -26.66
N SER A 568 -5.78 6.45 -26.26
CA SER A 568 -5.70 7.31 -25.06
C SER A 568 -6.68 8.47 -25.10
N TYR A 569 -6.76 9.19 -26.23
CA TYR A 569 -7.70 10.30 -26.42
C TYR A 569 -9.15 9.81 -26.37
N SER A 570 -9.46 8.66 -26.98
CA SER A 570 -10.79 8.06 -26.96
C SER A 570 -11.20 7.63 -25.55
N MET A 571 -10.27 7.08 -24.76
CA MET A 571 -10.49 6.69 -23.35
C MET A 571 -10.75 7.91 -22.45
N TYR A 572 -10.04 9.02 -22.68
CA TYR A 572 -10.19 10.24 -21.90
C TYR A 572 -11.47 11.02 -22.26
N THR A 573 -11.75 11.16 -23.56
CA THR A 573 -12.78 12.07 -24.07
C THR A 573 -14.18 11.45 -24.08
N TYR A 574 -14.29 10.15 -24.37
CA TYR A 574 -15.59 9.48 -24.45
C TYR A 574 -15.87 8.65 -23.19
N ARG A 575 -17.15 8.50 -22.88
CA ARG A 575 -17.66 7.71 -21.76
C ARG A 575 -18.33 6.43 -22.24
N ASN A 576 -18.69 5.55 -21.30
CA ASN A 576 -19.31 4.24 -21.51
C ASN A 576 -18.54 3.39 -22.54
N TRP A 577 -19.25 2.62 -23.36
CA TRP A 577 -18.66 1.71 -24.34
C TRP A 577 -17.61 2.35 -25.27
N PRO A 578 -17.81 3.54 -25.89
CA PRO A 578 -16.76 4.21 -26.65
C PRO A 578 -15.49 4.55 -25.85
N GLY A 579 -15.64 4.99 -24.59
CA GLY A 579 -14.51 5.23 -23.69
C GLY A 579 -13.74 3.95 -23.37
N TYR A 580 -14.47 2.89 -22.99
CA TYR A 580 -13.88 1.58 -22.71
C TYR A 580 -13.20 0.96 -23.93
N ILE A 581 -13.76 1.10 -25.14
CA ILE A 581 -13.11 0.66 -26.38
C ILE A 581 -11.78 1.40 -26.61
N GLY A 582 -11.72 2.70 -26.27
CA GLY A 582 -10.47 3.45 -26.21
C GLY A 582 -9.46 2.84 -25.23
N GLY A 583 -9.91 2.55 -24.00
CA GLY A 583 -9.09 1.90 -22.97
C GLY A 583 -8.59 0.50 -23.36
N LEU A 584 -9.44 -0.32 -24.00
CA LEU A 584 -9.05 -1.62 -24.54
C LEU A 584 -8.00 -1.49 -25.66
N GLY A 585 -8.13 -0.48 -26.54
CA GLY A 585 -7.10 -0.15 -27.53
C GLY A 585 -5.77 0.25 -26.88
N LEU A 586 -5.82 1.04 -25.80
CA LEU A 586 -4.65 1.45 -25.02
C LEU A 586 -3.98 0.23 -24.35
N ALA A 587 -4.76 -0.72 -23.81
CA ALA A 587 -4.25 -1.98 -23.27
C ALA A 587 -3.52 -2.82 -24.33
N VAL A 588 -4.05 -2.92 -25.56
CA VAL A 588 -3.34 -3.57 -26.69
C VAL A 588 -2.03 -2.81 -27.00
N PHE A 589 -2.08 -1.48 -27.10
CA PHE A 589 -0.91 -0.64 -27.40
C PHE A 589 0.23 -0.80 -26.39
N VAL A 590 -0.08 -0.69 -25.09
CA VAL A 590 0.89 -0.83 -24.00
C VAL A 590 1.51 -2.23 -23.98
N MET A 591 0.68 -3.28 -24.00
CA MET A 591 1.16 -4.66 -23.89
C MET A 591 1.95 -5.12 -25.12
N ALA A 592 1.66 -4.57 -26.30
CA ALA A 592 2.49 -4.76 -27.50
C ALA A 592 3.82 -3.99 -27.43
N SER A 593 3.86 -2.82 -26.78
CA SER A 593 5.04 -1.94 -26.74
C SER A 593 6.11 -2.38 -25.71
N LEU A 594 5.76 -3.29 -24.79
CA LEU A 594 6.65 -3.88 -23.78
C LEU A 594 8.06 -4.26 -24.30
N PRO A 595 8.22 -5.05 -25.39
CA PRO A 595 9.54 -5.44 -25.87
C PRO A 595 10.32 -4.29 -26.51
N LEU A 596 9.64 -3.34 -27.15
CA LEU A 596 10.27 -2.18 -27.78
C LEU A 596 10.95 -1.31 -26.71
N ILE A 597 10.20 -0.95 -25.67
CA ILE A 597 10.64 -0.07 -24.60
C ILE A 597 11.76 -0.72 -23.76
N ILE A 598 11.59 -1.99 -23.36
CA ILE A 598 12.60 -2.70 -22.57
C ILE A 598 13.88 -2.97 -23.39
N HIS A 599 13.77 -3.26 -24.69
CA HIS A 599 14.94 -3.40 -25.56
C HIS A 599 15.67 -2.05 -25.78
N ASN A 600 14.94 -0.97 -25.97
CA ASN A 600 15.50 0.38 -26.05
C ASN A 600 16.25 0.77 -24.77
N ALA A 601 15.68 0.46 -23.59
CA ALA A 601 16.34 0.66 -22.30
C ALA A 601 17.64 -0.16 -22.20
N SER A 602 17.61 -1.47 -22.51
CA SER A 602 18.79 -2.35 -22.56
C SER A 602 19.92 -1.79 -23.45
N SER A 603 19.57 -1.24 -24.62
CA SER A 603 20.53 -0.70 -25.61
C SER A 603 21.40 0.47 -25.10
N THR A 604 21.01 1.12 -24.00
CA THR A 604 21.75 2.24 -23.39
C THR A 604 23.08 1.82 -22.75
N ARG A 605 23.28 0.52 -22.46
CA ARG A 605 24.45 -0.07 -21.74
C ARG A 605 24.68 0.45 -20.30
N THR A 606 24.10 1.58 -19.89
CA THR A 606 24.29 2.22 -18.58
C THR A 606 23.22 1.84 -17.56
N VAL A 607 23.22 0.56 -17.14
CA VAL A 607 22.23 -0.06 -16.22
C VAL A 607 21.71 0.90 -15.14
N PHE A 608 22.59 1.36 -14.22
CA PHE A 608 22.21 2.27 -13.14
C PHE A 608 21.47 3.54 -13.64
N LYS A 609 22.08 4.33 -14.53
CA LYS A 609 21.51 5.63 -14.95
C LYS A 609 20.13 5.48 -15.59
N THR A 610 19.98 4.45 -16.42
CA THR A 610 18.74 4.20 -17.16
C THR A 610 17.63 3.71 -16.22
N THR A 611 17.93 2.78 -15.31
CA THR A 611 16.91 2.14 -14.46
C THR A 611 16.56 2.98 -13.23
N PHE A 612 17.54 3.66 -12.60
CA PHE A 612 17.27 4.63 -11.52
C PHE A 612 16.35 5.76 -12.01
N THR A 613 16.63 6.33 -13.18
CA THR A 613 15.82 7.45 -13.70
C THR A 613 14.47 6.99 -14.24
N ALA A 614 14.35 5.76 -14.76
CA ALA A 614 13.05 5.17 -15.04
C ALA A 614 12.19 5.08 -13.77
N MET A 615 12.76 4.64 -12.65
CA MET A 615 12.03 4.61 -11.38
C MET A 615 11.77 6.01 -10.79
N MET A 616 12.63 7.00 -11.05
CA MET A 616 12.36 8.40 -10.71
C MET A 616 11.16 8.95 -11.49
N VAL A 617 11.07 8.68 -12.80
CA VAL A 617 9.89 9.04 -13.61
C VAL A 617 8.63 8.36 -13.11
N TYR A 618 8.72 7.07 -12.75
CA TYR A 618 7.60 6.35 -12.13
C TYR A 618 7.14 7.02 -10.82
N CYS A 619 8.07 7.38 -9.91
CA CYS A 619 7.72 8.07 -8.66
C CYS A 619 7.06 9.43 -8.91
N LEU A 620 7.58 10.21 -9.87
CA LEU A 620 7.02 11.51 -10.23
C LEU A 620 5.62 11.40 -10.84
N LEU A 621 5.36 10.38 -11.68
CA LEU A 621 4.03 10.14 -12.25
C LEU A 621 3.04 9.63 -11.20
N VAL A 622 3.46 8.76 -10.26
CA VAL A 622 2.64 8.34 -9.11
C VAL A 622 2.24 9.53 -8.26
N LEU A 623 3.19 10.40 -7.88
CA LEU A 623 2.89 11.59 -7.09
C LEU A 623 1.97 12.54 -7.86
N ALA A 624 2.23 12.78 -9.14
CA ALA A 624 1.41 13.65 -9.97
C ALA A 624 -0.04 13.14 -10.13
N ASP A 625 -0.26 11.82 -10.26
CA ASP A 625 -1.60 11.21 -10.29
C ASP A 625 -2.37 11.44 -8.98
N VAL A 626 -1.72 11.20 -7.83
CA VAL A 626 -2.31 11.42 -6.50
C VAL A 626 -2.67 12.90 -6.29
N TRP A 627 -1.80 13.81 -6.71
CA TRP A 627 -2.03 15.27 -6.59
C TRP A 627 -3.17 15.78 -7.51
N THR A 628 -3.73 14.95 -8.41
CA THR A 628 -4.96 15.33 -9.13
C THR A 628 -6.23 15.29 -8.27
N VAL A 629 -6.16 14.68 -7.08
CA VAL A 629 -7.27 14.59 -6.09
C VAL A 629 -6.85 15.12 -4.73
N ALA A 630 -5.70 14.70 -4.22
CA ALA A 630 -5.18 15.13 -2.92
C ALA A 630 -4.61 16.57 -2.93
N TYR A 631 -5.07 17.45 -3.81
CA TYR A 631 -4.48 18.78 -4.03
C TYR A 631 -4.67 19.74 -2.85
N ALA A 632 -5.71 19.55 -2.03
CA ALA A 632 -5.96 20.31 -0.81
C ALA A 632 -4.93 19.96 0.29
N PHE A 633 -4.59 18.67 0.42
CA PHE A 633 -3.76 18.10 1.48
C PHE A 633 -2.25 18.14 1.18
N VAL A 634 -1.85 18.64 0.00
CA VAL A 634 -0.45 18.62 -0.49
C VAL A 634 0.05 20.04 -0.81
N PRO A 635 1.16 20.50 -0.20
CA PRO A 635 1.79 21.77 -0.56
C PRO A 635 2.14 21.87 -2.06
N GLY A 636 1.44 22.77 -2.76
CA GLY A 636 1.57 22.95 -4.21
C GLY A 636 0.71 22.02 -5.08
N GLY A 637 -0.11 21.15 -4.47
CA GLY A 637 -1.02 20.24 -5.18
C GLY A 637 -2.01 20.97 -6.10
N VAL A 638 -2.38 22.21 -5.76
CA VAL A 638 -3.23 23.13 -6.55
C VAL A 638 -2.79 23.23 -8.02
N TYR A 639 -1.50 23.12 -8.35
CA TYR A 639 -1.03 23.16 -9.75
C TYR A 639 -1.43 21.92 -10.58
N LEU A 640 -1.82 20.82 -9.94
CA LEU A 640 -2.33 19.60 -10.57
C LEU A 640 -3.80 19.29 -10.23
N ARG A 641 -4.49 20.16 -9.50
CA ARG A 641 -5.94 20.06 -9.24
C ARG A 641 -6.71 19.76 -10.54
N GLU A 642 -7.39 18.60 -10.58
CA GLU A 642 -8.17 18.11 -11.73
C GLU A 642 -7.34 17.80 -13.02
N ARG A 643 -6.00 17.90 -12.97
CA ARG A 643 -5.13 17.86 -14.16
C ARG A 643 -4.64 16.47 -14.57
N THR A 644 -5.52 15.47 -14.56
CA THR A 644 -5.17 14.14 -15.11
C THR A 644 -4.90 14.21 -16.62
N ASP A 645 -5.39 15.24 -17.33
CA ASP A 645 -4.99 15.54 -18.71
C ASP A 645 -3.47 15.76 -18.83
N LEU A 646 -2.88 16.53 -17.92
CA LEU A 646 -1.44 16.80 -17.91
C LEU A 646 -0.64 15.52 -17.59
N VAL A 647 -1.10 14.72 -16.62
CA VAL A 647 -0.46 13.43 -16.27
C VAL A 647 -0.43 12.48 -17.46
N LEU A 648 -1.59 12.27 -18.10
CA LEU A 648 -1.74 11.39 -19.28
C LEU A 648 -0.96 11.92 -20.49
N MET A 649 -0.90 13.25 -20.70
CA MET A 649 -0.07 13.84 -21.76
C MET A 649 1.43 13.67 -21.50
N VAL A 650 1.91 13.86 -20.26
CA VAL A 650 3.33 13.66 -19.91
C VAL A 650 3.72 12.18 -20.02
N GLU A 651 2.85 11.27 -19.60
CA GLU A 651 2.99 9.82 -19.74
C GLU A 651 3.12 9.42 -21.22
N MET A 652 2.14 9.77 -22.06
CA MET A 652 2.16 9.44 -23.48
C MET A 652 3.32 10.12 -24.24
N ALA A 653 3.70 11.35 -23.84
CA ALA A 653 4.90 12.01 -24.36
C ALA A 653 6.20 11.28 -23.96
N CYS A 654 6.31 10.77 -22.74
CA CYS A 654 7.45 9.96 -22.31
C CYS A 654 7.53 8.63 -23.08
N LEU A 655 6.41 7.95 -23.29
CA LEU A 655 6.34 6.73 -24.13
C LEU A 655 6.77 7.01 -25.58
N SER A 656 6.43 8.17 -26.14
CA SER A 656 6.72 8.54 -27.53
C SER A 656 8.22 8.53 -27.90
N LEU A 657 9.11 8.65 -26.91
CA LEU A 657 10.56 8.66 -27.10
C LEU A 657 11.15 7.27 -27.43
N ALA A 658 10.36 6.19 -27.32
CA ALA A 658 10.74 4.84 -27.74
C ALA A 658 10.53 4.58 -29.25
N PHE A 659 9.92 5.50 -29.99
CA PHE A 659 9.47 5.30 -31.37
C PHE A 659 10.40 5.95 -32.41
N ASN A 660 10.34 5.45 -33.66
CA ASN A 660 11.23 5.86 -34.74
C ASN A 660 10.73 7.14 -35.43
N TRP A 661 11.24 8.29 -35.00
CA TRP A 661 10.98 9.58 -35.62
C TRP A 661 11.80 9.78 -36.92
N PRO A 662 11.26 10.40 -37.99
CA PRO A 662 11.98 10.57 -39.26
C PRO A 662 13.33 11.31 -39.14
N ALA A 663 13.44 12.24 -38.19
CA ALA A 663 14.68 12.97 -37.87
C ALA A 663 15.74 12.12 -37.14
N PHE A 664 15.37 10.96 -36.58
CA PHE A 664 16.23 10.12 -35.75
C PHE A 664 16.15 8.64 -36.19
N LYS A 665 16.82 8.31 -37.31
CA LYS A 665 16.87 6.93 -37.84
C LYS A 665 17.57 5.97 -36.87
N PHE A 666 16.79 5.17 -36.15
CA PHE A 666 17.28 4.15 -35.24
C PHE A 666 17.88 2.96 -36.02
N ARG A 667 19.01 2.43 -35.54
CA ARG A 667 19.64 1.18 -36.02
C ARG A 667 20.12 0.33 -34.84
N SER A 668 19.19 -0.33 -34.17
CA SER A 668 19.51 -1.46 -33.28
C SER A 668 19.75 -2.70 -34.12
N ASN A 669 21.02 -2.98 -34.46
CA ASN A 669 21.43 -4.21 -35.18
C ASN A 669 21.41 -5.46 -34.25
N ILE A 670 20.36 -5.60 -33.43
CA ILE A 670 20.19 -6.72 -32.51
C ILE A 670 18.94 -7.48 -32.95
N SER A 671 19.10 -8.72 -33.39
CA SER A 671 17.98 -9.61 -33.69
C SER A 671 17.38 -10.13 -32.37
N PRO A 672 16.15 -9.76 -32.00
CA PRO A 672 15.56 -10.22 -30.75
C PRO A 672 15.18 -11.70 -30.87
N THR A 673 15.81 -12.56 -30.06
CA THR A 673 15.56 -14.01 -30.05
C THR A 673 14.79 -14.44 -28.81
N VAL A 674 13.91 -15.43 -28.95
CA VAL A 674 13.17 -16.11 -27.88
C VAL A 674 13.07 -17.59 -28.23
N SER A 675 13.30 -18.47 -27.25
CA SER A 675 13.22 -19.93 -27.43
C SER A 675 11.84 -20.39 -27.92
N SER A 676 11.80 -21.42 -28.76
CA SER A 676 10.55 -22.03 -29.26
C SER A 676 9.66 -22.56 -28.12
N VAL A 677 10.28 -23.05 -27.03
CA VAL A 677 9.59 -23.45 -25.81
C VAL A 677 8.93 -22.23 -25.17
N ALA A 678 9.69 -21.18 -24.87
CA ALA A 678 9.17 -19.96 -24.25
C ALA A 678 8.07 -19.29 -25.09
N SER A 679 8.19 -19.29 -26.42
CA SER A 679 7.14 -18.82 -27.34
C SER A 679 5.87 -19.68 -27.25
N SER A 680 6.01 -20.99 -27.10
CA SER A 680 4.86 -21.91 -26.99
C SER A 680 4.19 -21.81 -25.61
N CYS A 681 4.97 -21.80 -24.53
CA CYS A 681 4.49 -21.56 -23.17
C CYS A 681 3.80 -20.19 -23.03
N THR A 682 4.34 -19.12 -23.64
CA THR A 682 3.70 -17.79 -23.66
C THR A 682 2.30 -17.87 -24.29
N LYS A 683 2.16 -18.49 -25.48
CA LYS A 683 0.84 -18.65 -26.13
C LYS A 683 -0.14 -19.46 -25.28
N ILE A 684 0.32 -20.54 -24.64
CA ILE A 684 -0.51 -21.36 -23.75
C ILE A 684 -0.94 -20.54 -22.52
N THR A 685 -0.02 -19.81 -21.90
CA THR A 685 -0.30 -18.95 -20.72
C THR A 685 -1.30 -17.84 -21.07
N LEU A 686 -1.15 -17.19 -22.23
CA LEU A 686 -2.10 -16.18 -22.71
C LEU A 686 -3.50 -16.76 -22.96
N ALA A 687 -3.60 -17.92 -23.60
CA ALA A 687 -4.88 -18.61 -23.78
C ALA A 687 -5.50 -18.99 -22.42
N LEU A 688 -4.70 -19.51 -21.49
CA LEU A 688 -5.15 -19.85 -20.13
C LEU A 688 -5.62 -18.61 -19.35
N ILE A 689 -4.91 -17.47 -19.42
CA ILE A 689 -5.33 -16.25 -18.72
C ILE A 689 -6.67 -15.74 -19.28
N SER A 690 -6.84 -15.69 -20.61
CA SER A 690 -8.11 -15.28 -21.22
C SER A 690 -9.27 -16.25 -20.88
N ILE A 691 -9.02 -17.56 -20.91
CA ILE A 691 -10.02 -18.58 -20.58
C ILE A 691 -10.38 -18.54 -19.09
N LEU A 692 -9.40 -18.47 -18.19
CA LEU A 692 -9.62 -18.40 -16.74
C LEU A 692 -10.28 -17.08 -16.32
N GLY A 693 -9.95 -15.95 -16.96
CA GLY A 693 -10.63 -14.68 -16.72
C GLY A 693 -12.12 -14.72 -17.09
N LEU A 694 -12.46 -15.35 -18.22
CA LEU A 694 -13.85 -15.57 -18.64
C LEU A 694 -14.56 -16.58 -17.73
N LEU A 695 -13.94 -17.73 -17.43
CA LEU A 695 -14.51 -18.74 -16.53
C LEU A 695 -14.72 -18.21 -15.11
N ALA A 696 -13.83 -17.35 -14.60
CA ALA A 696 -14.00 -16.69 -13.31
C ALA A 696 -15.23 -15.77 -13.31
N THR A 697 -15.43 -14.96 -14.36
CA THR A 697 -16.66 -14.17 -14.52
C THR A 697 -17.90 -15.05 -14.61
N ILE A 698 -17.86 -16.18 -15.33
CA ILE A 698 -18.99 -17.11 -15.46
C ILE A 698 -19.31 -17.80 -14.12
N TYR A 699 -18.29 -18.20 -13.36
CA TYR A 699 -18.43 -18.83 -12.04
C TYR A 699 -18.96 -17.86 -10.97
N ARG A 700 -18.66 -16.56 -11.11
CA ARG A 700 -18.99 -15.49 -10.15
C ARG A 700 -20.23 -14.67 -10.53
N LEU A 701 -20.94 -15.06 -11.59
CA LEU A 701 -22.21 -14.45 -11.97
C LEU A 701 -23.28 -14.82 -10.92
N PRO A 702 -23.97 -13.85 -10.28
CA PRO A 702 -25.00 -14.15 -9.30
C PRO A 702 -26.22 -14.81 -9.98
N LEU A 703 -26.28 -16.15 -9.89
CA LEU A 703 -27.38 -16.97 -10.44
C LEU A 703 -28.64 -17.00 -9.56
N SER A 704 -28.53 -16.56 -8.30
CA SER A 704 -29.69 -16.47 -7.41
C SER A 704 -30.52 -15.23 -7.75
N PRO A 705 -31.86 -15.32 -7.81
CA PRO A 705 -32.71 -14.16 -7.98
C PRO A 705 -32.51 -13.18 -6.82
N ILE A 706 -32.70 -11.88 -7.08
CA ILE A 706 -32.51 -10.86 -6.03
C ILE A 706 -33.61 -10.99 -4.98
N HIS A 707 -33.25 -11.55 -3.83
CA HIS A 707 -34.11 -11.57 -2.66
C HIS A 707 -34.07 -10.20 -1.95
N PHE A 708 -35.21 -9.51 -1.96
CA PHE A 708 -35.50 -8.40 -1.04
C PHE A 708 -35.63 -8.93 0.39
N PHE A 709 -35.22 -8.16 1.39
CA PHE A 709 -35.29 -8.66 2.78
C PHE A 709 -36.74 -8.68 3.31
N ARG A 710 -37.57 -7.68 2.96
CA ARG A 710 -38.89 -7.47 3.59
C ARG A 710 -40.07 -7.25 2.60
N PRO A 711 -40.21 -8.05 1.53
CA PRO A 711 -41.11 -7.74 0.41
C PRO A 711 -42.60 -7.66 0.76
N GLY A 712 -43.10 -8.56 1.63
CA GLY A 712 -44.53 -8.68 1.94
C GLY A 712 -45.16 -7.45 2.62
N HIS A 713 -44.33 -6.54 3.15
CA HIS A 713 -44.78 -5.35 3.89
C HIS A 713 -44.56 -4.03 3.12
N ARG A 714 -44.02 -4.09 1.89
CA ARG A 714 -43.53 -2.90 1.12
C ARG A 714 -42.63 -1.98 1.95
N MET A 715 -41.76 -2.60 2.76
CA MET A 715 -40.73 -1.93 3.56
C MET A 715 -39.39 -2.02 2.86
N LEU A 716 -38.56 -0.97 3.02
CA LEU A 716 -37.16 -0.97 2.64
C LEU A 716 -36.29 -0.52 3.82
N ARG A 717 -35.04 -0.99 3.86
CA ARG A 717 -33.98 -0.42 4.70
C ARG A 717 -32.96 0.32 3.84
N ALA A 718 -32.65 1.54 4.23
CA ALA A 718 -31.62 2.37 3.61
C ALA A 718 -30.53 2.68 4.64
N GLY A 719 -29.27 2.74 4.23
CA GLY A 719 -28.16 3.15 5.09
C GLY A 719 -27.07 3.93 4.35
N ILE A 720 -26.25 4.64 5.11
CA ILE A 720 -25.10 5.42 4.65
C ILE A 720 -23.89 5.04 5.50
N TRP A 721 -22.70 4.95 4.89
CA TRP A 721 -21.46 4.68 5.60
C TRP A 721 -20.20 5.09 4.84
N THR A 722 -19.26 5.74 5.54
CA THR A 722 -17.94 6.18 5.05
C THR A 722 -16.87 5.19 5.51
N ILE A 723 -16.09 4.63 4.58
CA ILE A 723 -15.39 3.35 4.82
C ILE A 723 -13.90 3.32 4.44
N HIS A 724 -13.21 4.48 4.48
CA HIS A 724 -11.74 4.58 4.45
C HIS A 724 -11.10 3.77 3.32
N PHE A 725 -11.65 3.89 2.10
CA PHE A 725 -11.16 3.21 0.89
C PHE A 725 -11.09 1.68 1.00
N GLY A 726 -11.94 1.10 1.85
CA GLY A 726 -11.98 -0.33 2.15
C GLY A 726 -10.76 -0.80 2.96
N ILE A 727 -10.21 0.06 3.81
CA ILE A 727 -9.07 -0.22 4.70
C ILE A 727 -9.50 0.01 6.16
N ASP A 728 -9.13 -0.90 7.06
CA ASP A 728 -9.51 -0.85 8.48
C ASP A 728 -8.40 -0.32 9.41
N ASN A 729 -8.69 -0.24 10.71
CA ASN A 729 -7.75 0.28 11.73
C ASN A 729 -6.49 -0.59 11.95
N GLU A 730 -6.44 -1.83 11.43
CA GLU A 730 -5.22 -2.66 11.35
C GLU A 730 -4.47 -2.45 10.02
N GLY A 731 -4.92 -1.51 9.19
CA GLY A 731 -4.47 -1.31 7.81
C GLY A 731 -4.76 -2.51 6.92
N ARG A 732 -5.84 -3.26 7.17
CA ARG A 732 -6.25 -4.45 6.40
C ARG A 732 -7.41 -4.14 5.47
N ASP A 733 -7.61 -4.99 4.46
CA ASP A 733 -8.82 -4.91 3.65
C ASP A 733 -10.10 -5.19 4.46
N SER A 734 -11.09 -4.31 4.36
CA SER A 734 -12.35 -4.39 5.10
C SER A 734 -13.55 -4.88 4.28
N GLN A 735 -13.40 -5.16 2.98
CA GLN A 735 -14.54 -5.35 2.05
C GLN A 735 -15.53 -6.44 2.49
N ARG A 736 -15.01 -7.58 2.96
CA ARG A 736 -15.85 -8.69 3.49
C ARG A 736 -16.49 -8.35 4.83
N ARG A 737 -15.86 -7.50 5.66
CA ARG A 737 -16.44 -6.99 6.92
C ARG A 737 -17.62 -6.07 6.62
N VAL A 738 -17.47 -5.17 5.64
CA VAL A 738 -18.53 -4.27 5.16
C VAL A 738 -19.71 -5.08 4.60
N MET A 739 -19.46 -6.05 3.72
CA MET A 739 -20.51 -6.95 3.21
C MET A 739 -21.27 -7.65 4.34
N ASN A 740 -20.57 -8.21 5.32
CA ASN A 740 -21.21 -8.91 6.45
C ASN A 740 -22.12 -7.97 7.26
N LEU A 741 -21.70 -6.73 7.55
CA LEU A 741 -22.54 -5.79 8.29
C LEU A 741 -23.77 -5.34 7.47
N VAL A 742 -23.58 -5.05 6.18
CA VAL A 742 -24.68 -4.73 5.23
C VAL A 742 -25.71 -5.87 5.16
N LYS A 743 -25.25 -7.12 5.23
CA LYS A 743 -26.07 -8.33 5.25
C LYS A 743 -26.81 -8.52 6.56
N ASP A 744 -26.10 -8.44 7.69
CA ASP A 744 -26.66 -8.68 9.02
C ASP A 744 -27.67 -7.61 9.43
N MET A 745 -27.56 -6.39 8.88
CA MET A 745 -28.53 -5.30 9.07
C MET A 745 -29.71 -5.32 8.08
N GLU A 746 -29.74 -6.26 7.13
CA GLU A 746 -30.79 -6.40 6.11
C GLU A 746 -31.01 -5.12 5.26
N LEU A 747 -29.95 -4.42 4.86
CA LEU A 747 -30.08 -3.18 4.08
C LEU A 747 -30.50 -3.48 2.64
N ASP A 748 -31.61 -2.91 2.15
CA ASP A 748 -32.02 -3.05 0.75
C ASP A 748 -31.34 -2.02 -0.17
N VAL A 749 -30.96 -0.86 0.37
CA VAL A 749 -30.26 0.24 -0.31
C VAL A 749 -29.12 0.75 0.58
N VAL A 750 -27.93 0.98 0.01
CA VAL A 750 -26.77 1.49 0.76
C VAL A 750 -26.01 2.52 -0.07
N GLY A 751 -25.77 3.70 0.50
CA GLY A 751 -24.70 4.60 0.05
C GLY A 751 -23.40 4.22 0.76
N LEU A 752 -22.32 4.01 0.01
CA LEU A 752 -20.96 3.88 0.55
C LEU A 752 -20.12 5.04 0.02
N LEU A 753 -19.32 5.64 0.89
CA LEU A 753 -18.47 6.80 0.57
C LEU A 753 -16.98 6.46 0.75
N GLU A 754 -16.11 7.26 0.13
CA GLU A 754 -14.66 6.99 -0.03
C GLU A 754 -14.41 5.68 -0.79
N THR A 755 -14.92 5.61 -2.02
CA THR A 755 -15.00 4.36 -2.79
C THR A 755 -14.20 4.35 -4.10
N ASP A 756 -13.48 5.41 -4.48
CA ASP A 756 -12.53 5.36 -5.61
C ASP A 756 -11.27 4.59 -5.21
N LEU A 757 -11.34 3.26 -5.28
CA LEU A 757 -10.18 2.40 -5.09
C LEU A 757 -9.36 2.21 -6.39
N HIS A 758 -9.74 2.83 -7.52
CA HIS A 758 -9.15 2.56 -8.83
C HIS A 758 -7.79 3.23 -9.08
N ARG A 759 -7.27 3.97 -8.09
CA ARG A 759 -5.98 4.66 -8.12
C ARG A 759 -4.83 3.79 -7.58
N THR A 760 -3.60 4.14 -7.93
CA THR A 760 -2.40 3.37 -7.50
C THR A 760 -2.22 3.33 -5.97
N VAL A 761 -2.60 4.40 -5.27
CA VAL A 761 -2.59 4.50 -3.81
C VAL A 761 -3.52 3.50 -3.12
N TYR A 762 -4.65 3.17 -3.73
CA TYR A 762 -5.61 2.20 -3.20
C TYR A 762 -5.48 0.81 -3.82
N GLY A 763 -4.41 0.60 -4.61
CA GLY A 763 -4.05 -0.69 -5.20
C GLY A 763 -4.89 -1.07 -6.40
N THR A 764 -5.53 -0.11 -7.08
CA THR A 764 -6.37 -0.26 -8.29
C THR A 764 -7.46 -1.32 -8.15
N ARG A 765 -8.33 -1.19 -7.15
CA ARG A 765 -9.32 -2.21 -6.76
C ARG A 765 -10.75 -1.78 -7.07
N ASP A 766 -11.64 -2.75 -7.23
CA ASP A 766 -13.10 -2.59 -7.22
C ASP A 766 -13.65 -3.12 -5.88
N LEU A 767 -14.01 -2.20 -4.99
CA LEU A 767 -14.64 -2.44 -3.68
C LEU A 767 -15.93 -3.27 -3.78
N THR A 768 -16.69 -3.08 -4.86
CA THR A 768 -18.09 -3.52 -4.94
C THR A 768 -18.23 -5.01 -5.26
N ARG A 769 -17.17 -5.64 -5.78
CA ARG A 769 -17.12 -7.05 -6.22
C ARG A 769 -17.73 -8.02 -5.21
N VAL A 770 -17.30 -7.94 -3.95
CA VAL A 770 -17.74 -8.86 -2.89
C VAL A 770 -19.27 -8.81 -2.73
N ILE A 771 -19.84 -7.60 -2.68
CA ILE A 771 -21.28 -7.40 -2.45
C ILE A 771 -22.10 -7.73 -3.72
N ILE A 772 -21.57 -7.48 -4.91
CA ILE A 772 -22.22 -7.87 -6.17
C ILE A 772 -22.30 -9.39 -6.31
N GLU A 773 -21.17 -10.08 -6.11
CA GLU A 773 -21.04 -11.51 -6.41
C GLU A 773 -21.72 -12.38 -5.33
N ASP A 774 -21.52 -12.08 -4.05
CA ASP A 774 -22.06 -12.89 -2.94
C ASP A 774 -23.51 -12.51 -2.53
N MET A 775 -24.00 -11.32 -2.92
CA MET A 775 -25.34 -10.83 -2.52
C MET A 775 -26.24 -10.30 -3.65
N GLY A 776 -25.76 -10.18 -4.89
CA GLY A 776 -26.58 -9.87 -6.06
C GLY A 776 -27.22 -8.47 -6.06
N TYR A 777 -26.49 -7.43 -5.61
CA TYR A 777 -26.97 -6.05 -5.71
C TYR A 777 -26.84 -5.50 -7.14
N ASN A 778 -27.77 -4.62 -7.53
CA ASN A 778 -27.52 -3.63 -8.57
C ASN A 778 -26.58 -2.57 -7.99
N VAL A 779 -25.59 -2.13 -8.78
CA VAL A 779 -24.55 -1.23 -8.29
C VAL A 779 -24.25 -0.14 -9.31
N ASP A 780 -24.31 1.10 -8.85
CA ASP A 780 -23.68 2.23 -9.52
C ASP A 780 -22.40 2.60 -8.75
N ILE A 781 -21.26 2.52 -9.44
CA ILE A 781 -19.93 2.82 -8.88
C ILE A 781 -19.59 4.33 -8.85
N GLY A 782 -20.57 5.18 -9.17
CA GLY A 782 -20.44 6.64 -9.08
C GLY A 782 -19.54 7.26 -10.15
N PRO A 783 -19.10 8.51 -9.94
CA PRO A 783 -18.13 9.16 -10.81
C PRO A 783 -16.82 8.36 -10.88
N GLY A 784 -16.30 8.13 -12.08
CA GLY A 784 -15.02 7.45 -12.27
C GLY A 784 -13.83 8.24 -11.69
N PRO A 785 -12.66 7.60 -11.47
CA PRO A 785 -11.46 8.24 -10.91
C PRO A 785 -11.02 9.53 -11.64
N ASN A 786 -11.29 9.62 -12.94
CA ASN A 786 -11.04 10.80 -13.78
C ASN A 786 -12.07 11.94 -13.61
N SER A 787 -12.86 11.89 -12.54
CA SER A 787 -13.76 12.95 -12.05
C SER A 787 -13.26 13.60 -10.76
N HIS A 788 -12.08 13.20 -10.26
CA HIS A 788 -11.29 13.88 -9.23
C HIS A 788 -11.89 13.96 -7.82
N THR A 789 -12.72 12.98 -7.47
CA THR A 789 -13.37 12.83 -6.16
C THR A 789 -12.85 11.60 -5.42
N TRP A 790 -13.03 11.50 -4.10
CA TRP A 790 -12.81 10.24 -3.35
C TRP A 790 -13.81 9.12 -3.68
N GLY A 791 -14.85 9.41 -4.45
CA GLY A 791 -15.82 8.43 -4.95
C GLY A 791 -16.95 8.13 -3.98
N ALA A 792 -18.10 7.79 -4.55
CA ALA A 792 -19.27 7.26 -3.86
C ALA A 792 -19.84 6.05 -4.64
N VAL A 793 -20.50 5.13 -3.96
CA VAL A 793 -21.16 3.95 -4.53
C VAL A 793 -22.60 3.90 -4.05
N LEU A 794 -23.52 3.58 -4.95
CA LEU A 794 -24.90 3.20 -4.61
C LEU A 794 -25.09 1.70 -4.84
N LEU A 795 -25.40 0.98 -3.77
CA LEU A 795 -25.83 -0.42 -3.77
C LEU A 795 -27.35 -0.48 -3.64
N SER A 796 -28.03 -1.27 -4.47
CA SER A 796 -29.49 -1.42 -4.42
C SER A 796 -29.98 -2.82 -4.78
N LYS A 797 -30.77 -3.44 -3.89
CA LYS A 797 -31.58 -4.64 -4.20
C LYS A 797 -32.66 -4.33 -5.24
N PHE A 798 -33.15 -3.09 -5.28
CA PHE A 798 -34.14 -2.63 -6.25
C PHE A 798 -33.49 -2.25 -7.59
N PRO A 799 -34.15 -2.47 -8.74
CA PRO A 799 -33.63 -2.08 -10.05
C PRO A 799 -33.37 -0.57 -10.14
N ILE A 800 -32.20 -0.19 -10.67
CA ILE A 800 -31.85 1.20 -10.96
C ILE A 800 -32.43 1.57 -12.33
N ILE A 801 -33.45 2.42 -12.35
CA ILE A 801 -34.13 2.89 -13.58
C ILE A 801 -33.24 3.86 -14.34
N ASN A 802 -32.66 4.82 -13.63
CA ASN A 802 -31.78 5.85 -14.20
C ASN A 802 -30.84 6.34 -13.11
N SER A 803 -29.62 6.74 -13.46
CA SER A 803 -28.76 7.48 -12.54
C SER A 803 -27.92 8.54 -13.24
N THR A 804 -27.66 9.61 -12.51
CA THR A 804 -26.90 10.79 -12.92
C THR A 804 -25.81 11.04 -11.89
N HIS A 805 -24.61 11.35 -12.37
CA HIS A 805 -23.46 11.68 -11.54
C HIS A 805 -23.24 13.18 -11.58
N HIS A 806 -23.24 13.81 -10.41
CA HIS A 806 -23.03 15.23 -10.24
C HIS A 806 -21.67 15.45 -9.56
N LEU A 807 -20.90 16.41 -10.06
CA LEU A 807 -19.77 16.99 -9.34
C LEU A 807 -20.27 18.28 -8.72
N LEU A 808 -20.30 18.32 -7.38
CA LEU A 808 -20.87 19.44 -6.66
C LEU A 808 -19.89 20.64 -6.69
N PRO A 809 -20.37 21.89 -6.55
CA PRO A 809 -19.51 23.06 -6.69
C PRO A 809 -18.36 23.08 -5.69
N SER A 810 -17.14 23.36 -6.16
CA SER A 810 -15.97 23.53 -5.30
C SER A 810 -15.07 24.66 -5.84
N PRO A 811 -15.21 25.90 -5.33
CA PRO A 811 -14.30 26.99 -5.69
C PRO A 811 -12.92 26.91 -5.01
N HIS A 812 -12.80 26.28 -3.84
CA HIS A 812 -11.57 26.33 -3.03
C HIS A 812 -11.11 24.96 -2.52
N GLY A 813 -12.02 24.20 -1.91
CA GLY A 813 -11.77 22.93 -1.23
C GLY A 813 -11.86 21.70 -2.13
N GLU A 814 -12.45 20.63 -1.59
CA GLU A 814 -12.55 19.32 -2.24
C GLU A 814 -13.72 19.21 -3.25
N LEU A 815 -13.44 18.52 -4.37
CA LEU A 815 -14.46 18.07 -5.32
C LEU A 815 -15.33 16.93 -4.76
N ALA A 816 -16.50 17.32 -4.28
CA ALA A 816 -17.53 16.46 -3.73
C ALA A 816 -18.35 15.70 -4.81
N PRO A 817 -18.46 14.35 -4.75
CA PRO A 817 -19.31 13.56 -5.63
C PRO A 817 -20.76 13.46 -5.12
N ALA A 818 -21.72 13.40 -6.05
CA ALA A 818 -23.07 12.90 -5.77
C ALA A 818 -23.63 11.98 -6.87
N ILE A 819 -24.39 10.96 -6.44
CA ILE A 819 -25.18 10.06 -7.30
C ILE A 819 -26.65 10.37 -7.07
N GLU A 820 -27.35 10.85 -8.10
CA GLU A 820 -28.80 10.90 -8.14
C GLU A 820 -29.31 9.68 -8.90
N ALA A 821 -30.00 8.76 -8.22
CA ALA A 821 -30.56 7.56 -8.84
C ALA A 821 -32.08 7.48 -8.67
N VAL A 822 -32.76 6.87 -9.62
CA VAL A 822 -34.18 6.52 -9.52
C VAL A 822 -34.29 5.00 -9.43
N LEU A 823 -34.88 4.49 -8.35
CA LEU A 823 -35.06 3.06 -8.09
C LEU A 823 -36.53 2.65 -8.28
N ASP A 824 -36.78 1.43 -8.77
CA ASP A 824 -38.11 0.81 -8.73
C ASP A 824 -38.32 0.03 -7.42
N VAL A 825 -38.92 0.70 -6.44
CA VAL A 825 -39.20 0.12 -5.12
C VAL A 825 -40.65 -0.33 -5.07
N PHE A 826 -40.87 -1.64 -5.19
CA PHE A 826 -42.21 -2.26 -5.19
C PHE A 826 -43.21 -1.56 -6.14
N GLY A 827 -42.83 -1.34 -7.40
CA GLY A 827 -43.66 -0.69 -8.42
C GLY A 827 -43.86 0.81 -8.16
N THR A 828 -42.88 1.46 -7.52
CA THR A 828 -42.92 2.90 -7.15
C THR A 828 -41.55 3.49 -7.39
N ALA A 829 -41.46 4.49 -8.28
CA ALA A 829 -40.22 5.20 -8.52
C ALA A 829 -39.85 6.09 -7.32
N ILE A 830 -38.71 5.83 -6.69
CA ILE A 830 -38.14 6.62 -5.59
C ILE A 830 -36.81 7.22 -6.06
N THR A 831 -36.56 8.50 -5.81
CA THR A 831 -35.23 9.08 -6.00
C THR A 831 -34.37 8.79 -4.76
N VAL A 832 -33.18 8.23 -4.95
CA VAL A 832 -32.16 8.10 -3.91
C VAL A 832 -30.97 8.96 -4.30
N VAL A 833 -30.54 9.83 -3.39
CA VAL A 833 -29.36 10.68 -3.55
C VAL A 833 -28.29 10.22 -2.56
N VAL A 834 -27.09 9.91 -3.08
CA VAL A 834 -25.90 9.61 -2.26
C VAL A 834 -24.87 10.71 -2.48
N SER A 835 -24.27 11.29 -1.44
CA SER A 835 -23.20 12.30 -1.62
C SER A 835 -22.15 12.31 -0.51
N HIS A 836 -20.97 12.84 -0.84
CA HIS A 836 -19.91 13.16 0.10
C HIS A 836 -19.50 14.62 -0.12
N ASN A 837 -19.80 15.51 0.83
CA ASN A 837 -19.40 16.92 0.77
C ASN A 837 -17.93 17.09 1.20
N GLY A 838 -17.36 18.25 0.87
CA GLY A 838 -16.02 18.66 1.34
C GLY A 838 -15.96 18.90 2.85
N GLN A 839 -14.72 18.95 3.36
CA GLN A 839 -14.38 19.01 4.78
C GLN A 839 -14.69 20.39 5.42
N GLU A 840 -14.59 20.49 6.75
CA GLU A 840 -15.02 21.67 7.53
C GLU A 840 -14.32 22.97 7.11
N GLU A 841 -13.06 22.87 6.71
CA GLU A 841 -12.12 23.97 6.41
C GLU A 841 -12.55 24.88 5.25
N ASP A 842 -13.44 24.42 4.36
CA ASP A 842 -13.98 25.20 3.24
C ASP A 842 -15.51 25.43 3.38
N PRO A 843 -15.97 26.35 4.27
CA PRO A 843 -17.40 26.61 4.49
C PRO A 843 -18.18 27.02 3.24
N LEU A 844 -17.55 27.74 2.30
CA LEU A 844 -18.18 28.18 1.05
C LEU A 844 -18.46 27.00 0.12
N ASP A 845 -17.52 26.06 0.02
CA ASP A 845 -17.72 24.82 -0.73
C ASP A 845 -18.89 24.03 -0.11
N ARG A 846 -18.88 23.80 1.21
CA ARG A 846 -19.99 23.13 1.93
C ARG A 846 -21.34 23.81 1.70
N GLU A 847 -21.42 25.14 1.76
CA GLU A 847 -22.66 25.90 1.49
C GLU A 847 -23.17 25.68 0.06
N LEU A 848 -22.29 25.79 -0.94
CA LEU A 848 -22.66 25.64 -2.36
C LEU A 848 -23.02 24.19 -2.73
N GLN A 849 -22.33 23.22 -2.15
CA GLN A 849 -22.61 21.78 -2.31
C GLN A 849 -23.98 21.44 -1.73
N SER A 850 -24.29 21.90 -0.52
CA SER A 850 -25.61 21.72 0.09
C SER A 850 -26.73 22.43 -0.67
N LYS A 851 -26.49 23.60 -1.27
CA LYS A 851 -27.46 24.28 -2.13
C LYS A 851 -27.79 23.48 -3.39
N GLU A 852 -26.80 22.87 -4.04
CA GLU A 852 -27.02 22.04 -5.23
C GLU A 852 -27.71 20.70 -4.88
N LEU A 853 -27.33 20.06 -3.77
CA LEU A 853 -28.01 18.88 -3.26
C LEU A 853 -29.47 19.15 -2.88
N ALA A 854 -29.73 20.30 -2.23
CA ALA A 854 -31.07 20.78 -1.95
C ALA A 854 -31.86 20.95 -3.28
N ARG A 855 -31.29 21.62 -4.29
CA ARG A 855 -31.93 21.76 -5.61
C ARG A 855 -32.30 20.39 -6.20
N ILE A 856 -31.40 19.42 -6.22
CA ILE A 856 -31.63 18.06 -6.74
C ILE A 856 -32.78 17.36 -5.98
N MET A 857 -32.78 17.40 -4.65
CA MET A 857 -33.85 16.83 -3.82
C MET A 857 -35.20 17.54 -4.03
N SER A 858 -35.17 18.84 -4.28
CA SER A 858 -36.35 19.68 -4.50
C SER A 858 -36.97 19.41 -5.88
N ASP A 859 -36.15 19.36 -6.93
CA ASP A 859 -36.57 19.13 -8.33
C ASP A 859 -37.15 17.72 -8.55
N ALA A 860 -36.81 16.75 -7.69
CA ALA A 860 -37.43 15.42 -7.70
C ALA A 860 -38.93 15.43 -7.32
N TYR A 861 -39.47 16.50 -6.72
CA TYR A 861 -40.87 16.59 -6.28
C TYR A 861 -41.86 16.45 -7.47
N PRO A 862 -42.99 15.71 -7.34
CA PRO A 862 -43.57 15.10 -6.14
C PRO A 862 -43.10 13.66 -5.85
N ARG A 863 -42.00 13.19 -6.47
CA ARG A 863 -41.46 11.85 -6.21
C ARG A 863 -40.97 11.73 -4.76
N PRO A 864 -41.15 10.57 -4.10
CA PRO A 864 -40.48 10.27 -2.85
C PRO A 864 -38.96 10.34 -3.00
N VAL A 865 -38.29 10.82 -1.95
CA VAL A 865 -36.84 10.98 -1.88
C VAL A 865 -36.30 10.27 -0.64
N ILE A 866 -35.13 9.65 -0.79
CA ILE A 866 -34.22 9.31 0.31
C ILE A 866 -32.86 9.93 -0.01
N TYR A 867 -32.29 10.66 0.94
CA TYR A 867 -30.95 11.20 0.90
C TYR A 867 -30.06 10.44 1.87
N LEU A 868 -28.82 10.14 1.46
CA LEU A 868 -27.85 9.32 2.17
C LEU A 868 -26.47 9.97 1.99
N GLY A 869 -26.06 10.87 2.89
CA GLY A 869 -24.83 11.64 2.63
C GLY A 869 -24.04 12.11 3.84
N TYR A 870 -22.76 12.36 3.59
CA TYR A 870 -21.78 12.94 4.50
C TYR A 870 -21.71 14.44 4.22
N VAL A 871 -22.03 15.28 5.21
CA VAL A 871 -22.29 16.71 5.03
C VAL A 871 -21.64 17.62 6.07
N VAL A 872 -20.98 17.07 7.10
CA VAL A 872 -20.21 17.81 8.13
C VAL A 872 -21.02 18.98 8.72
N THR A 873 -22.00 18.68 9.56
CA THR A 873 -22.86 19.67 10.22
C THR A 873 -23.47 19.10 11.51
N LYS A 874 -23.86 19.97 12.44
CA LYS A 874 -24.77 19.59 13.54
C LYS A 874 -26.23 19.61 13.06
N PRO A 875 -27.13 18.85 13.73
CA PRO A 875 -28.57 19.02 13.56
C PRO A 875 -29.00 20.42 13.98
N GLY A 876 -30.07 20.94 13.37
CA GLY A 876 -30.59 22.28 13.63
C GLY A 876 -29.67 23.44 13.20
N ALA A 877 -28.48 23.19 12.65
CA ALA A 877 -27.51 24.24 12.32
C ALA A 877 -28.04 25.18 11.23
N SER A 878 -28.09 26.48 11.53
CA SER A 878 -28.62 27.51 10.64
C SER A 878 -27.73 27.79 9.43
N ARG A 879 -28.31 28.35 8.37
CA ARG A 879 -27.56 28.89 7.21
C ARG A 879 -26.41 29.81 7.69
N PRO A 880 -25.21 29.78 7.08
CA PRO A 880 -24.86 29.06 5.84
C PRO A 880 -24.55 27.56 6.02
N ASN A 881 -24.69 26.98 7.23
CA ASN A 881 -24.36 25.57 7.44
C ASN A 881 -25.27 24.62 6.62
N PRO A 882 -24.75 23.45 6.22
CA PRO A 882 -25.47 22.44 5.41
C PRO A 882 -26.88 22.09 5.88
N TYR A 883 -27.12 21.93 7.19
CA TYR A 883 -28.35 21.34 7.71
C TYR A 883 -29.63 22.05 7.28
N GLN A 884 -29.77 23.34 7.60
CA GLN A 884 -30.98 24.10 7.28
C GLN A 884 -31.25 24.19 5.77
N ILE A 885 -30.18 24.29 4.96
CA ILE A 885 -30.26 24.33 3.49
C ILE A 885 -30.84 23.01 2.95
N LEU A 886 -30.29 21.87 3.39
CA LEU A 886 -30.71 20.55 2.92
C LEU A 886 -32.17 20.23 3.30
N VAL A 887 -32.58 20.58 4.52
CA VAL A 887 -33.93 20.30 5.03
C VAL A 887 -34.98 21.22 4.42
N GLU A 888 -34.79 22.55 4.50
CA GLU A 888 -35.79 23.53 4.03
C GLU A 888 -35.81 23.63 2.50
N ASP A 889 -34.68 23.97 1.87
CA ASP A 889 -34.62 24.27 0.44
C ASP A 889 -34.77 22.98 -0.40
N GLY A 890 -34.29 21.85 0.13
CA GLY A 890 -34.47 20.51 -0.42
C GLY A 890 -35.87 19.93 -0.24
N ARG A 891 -36.69 20.52 0.64
CA ARG A 891 -38.04 20.07 1.02
C ARG A 891 -38.05 18.60 1.42
N VAL A 892 -37.28 18.25 2.45
CA VAL A 892 -37.19 16.90 3.03
C VAL A 892 -37.31 16.96 4.56
N HIS A 893 -37.36 15.80 5.20
CA HIS A 893 -37.40 15.66 6.65
C HIS A 893 -36.17 14.89 7.13
N ASP A 894 -35.64 15.29 8.28
CA ASP A 894 -34.60 14.52 8.97
C ASP A 894 -35.18 13.20 9.51
N VAL A 895 -34.38 12.14 9.49
CA VAL A 895 -34.76 10.84 10.04
C VAL A 895 -35.00 10.90 11.56
N ASP A 896 -34.21 11.68 12.30
CA ASP A 896 -34.39 11.91 13.74
C ASP A 896 -33.72 13.22 14.17
N GLU A 897 -34.46 14.33 14.07
CA GLU A 897 -33.95 15.69 14.37
C GLU A 897 -33.46 15.87 15.82
N ASP A 898 -33.93 15.03 16.75
CA ASP A 898 -33.53 15.00 18.16
C ASP A 898 -32.13 14.35 18.40
N ASP A 899 -31.57 13.59 17.44
CA ASP A 899 -30.25 12.97 17.61
C ASP A 899 -29.14 14.01 17.38
N ASN A 900 -28.81 14.71 18.47
CA ASN A 900 -27.81 15.78 18.53
C ASN A 900 -26.36 15.29 18.45
N ASP A 901 -26.10 14.00 18.60
CA ASP A 901 -24.74 13.42 18.60
C ASP A 901 -24.22 13.17 17.17
N ARG A 902 -24.89 13.69 16.14
CA ARG A 902 -24.53 13.54 14.72
C ARG A 902 -23.67 14.69 14.23
N TRP A 903 -22.70 14.37 13.38
CA TRP A 903 -21.72 15.33 12.85
C TRP A 903 -21.47 15.12 11.35
N CYS A 904 -21.10 13.92 10.93
CA CYS A 904 -20.77 13.64 9.53
C CYS A 904 -21.97 13.22 8.68
N GLU A 905 -22.57 12.08 9.00
CA GLU A 905 -23.54 11.38 8.12
C GLU A 905 -25.01 11.69 8.47
N TYR A 906 -25.85 11.76 7.44
CA TYR A 906 -27.27 12.08 7.54
C TYR A 906 -28.12 11.23 6.60
N ILE A 907 -29.33 10.89 7.08
CA ILE A 907 -30.41 10.32 6.27
C ILE A 907 -31.59 11.30 6.30
N LEU A 908 -32.00 11.82 5.14
CA LEU A 908 -33.18 12.68 4.99
C LEU A 908 -34.20 12.02 4.05
N TYR A 909 -35.48 12.33 4.16
CA TYR A 909 -36.53 11.66 3.37
C TYR A 909 -37.75 12.55 3.05
N ARG A 910 -38.51 12.19 2.00
CA ARG A 910 -39.83 12.77 1.67
C ARG A 910 -40.76 11.70 1.10
N GLY A 911 -42.05 11.77 1.42
CA GLY A 911 -43.09 10.95 0.77
C GLY A 911 -43.09 9.47 1.17
N LEU A 912 -42.47 9.13 2.31
CA LEU A 912 -42.38 7.78 2.88
C LEU A 912 -42.70 7.83 4.37
N TYR A 913 -43.13 6.71 4.96
CA TYR A 913 -43.29 6.60 6.41
C TYR A 913 -42.00 6.04 7.04
N ARG A 914 -41.27 6.85 7.81
CA ARG A 914 -40.19 6.39 8.68
C ARG A 914 -40.77 5.49 9.78
N THR A 915 -40.14 4.36 10.06
CA THR A 915 -40.55 3.43 11.14
C THR A 915 -39.44 3.08 12.13
N ALA A 916 -38.17 3.15 11.72
CA ALA A 916 -37.03 2.96 12.60
C ALA A 916 -35.84 3.79 12.11
N TYR A 917 -34.95 4.12 13.05
CA TYR A 917 -33.64 4.71 12.84
C TYR A 917 -32.65 4.01 13.79
N ALA A 918 -31.39 3.88 13.38
CA ALA A 918 -30.32 3.41 14.26
C ALA A 918 -28.95 3.91 13.77
N ARG A 919 -28.06 4.20 14.71
CA ARG A 919 -26.61 4.33 14.52
C ARG A 919 -25.92 3.12 15.09
N LEU A 920 -24.91 2.62 14.38
CA LEU A 920 -24.18 1.40 14.74
C LEU A 920 -22.70 1.71 14.90
N SER A 921 -22.15 1.38 16.05
CA SER A 921 -20.74 1.66 16.39
C SER A 921 -19.79 1.13 15.32
N ARG A 922 -18.95 2.05 14.82
CA ARG A 922 -17.86 1.85 13.83
C ARG A 922 -16.92 0.67 14.08
N SER A 923 -16.85 0.18 15.33
CA SER A 923 -15.95 -0.90 15.74
C SER A 923 -14.50 -0.59 15.32
N THR A 924 -13.82 -1.53 14.65
CA THR A 924 -12.47 -1.31 14.08
C THR A 924 -12.47 -1.19 12.56
N VAL A 925 -13.61 -0.91 11.92
CA VAL A 925 -13.72 -0.85 10.44
C VAL A 925 -13.32 0.51 9.88
N THR A 926 -13.72 1.60 10.55
CA THR A 926 -13.62 2.98 10.06
C THR A 926 -13.78 3.97 11.24
N ASP A 927 -13.84 5.27 10.99
CA ASP A 927 -14.09 6.31 11.99
C ASP A 927 -15.57 6.75 12.11
N THR A 928 -16.43 6.51 11.11
CA THR A 928 -17.87 6.82 11.18
C THR A 928 -18.77 5.63 11.61
N GLU A 929 -19.86 5.92 12.33
CA GLU A 929 -20.94 4.95 12.55
C GLU A 929 -21.73 4.68 11.27
N LEU A 930 -22.06 3.41 11.00
CA LEU A 930 -23.08 3.07 10.02
C LEU A 930 -24.43 3.60 10.50
N GLN A 931 -25.06 4.50 9.73
CA GLN A 931 -26.43 4.92 9.97
C GLN A 931 -27.41 4.13 9.10
N LEU A 932 -28.56 3.75 9.66
CA LEU A 932 -29.64 3.12 8.90
C LEU A 932 -31.03 3.62 9.30
N ALA A 933 -31.95 3.56 8.34
CA ALA A 933 -33.34 3.93 8.49
C ALA A 933 -34.26 2.91 7.79
N GLN A 934 -35.44 2.68 8.36
CA GLN A 934 -36.45 1.78 7.78
C GLN A 934 -37.69 2.57 7.36
N PHE A 935 -38.07 2.45 6.09
CA PHE A 935 -39.18 3.18 5.48
C PHE A 935 -40.27 2.23 4.96
N VAL A 936 -41.52 2.67 5.03
CA VAL A 936 -42.70 2.00 4.44
C VAL A 936 -43.26 2.86 3.32
N LEU A 937 -43.55 2.26 2.17
CA LEU A 937 -44.17 2.97 1.06
C LEU A 937 -45.67 3.19 1.31
N PRO A 938 -46.20 4.39 1.03
CA PRO A 938 -47.64 4.61 0.90
C PRO A 938 -48.32 3.63 -0.06
N LYS A 939 -49.62 3.36 0.17
CA LYS A 939 -50.44 2.52 -0.72
C LYS A 939 -50.42 3.09 -2.14
N HIS A 940 -50.32 2.23 -3.16
CA HIS A 940 -50.26 2.66 -4.58
C HIS A 940 -51.33 3.71 -4.91
N GLY A 941 -50.93 4.77 -5.60
CA GLY A 941 -51.80 5.89 -5.97
C GLY A 941 -52.16 6.85 -4.83
N LYS A 942 -51.57 6.72 -3.63
CA LYS A 942 -51.74 7.65 -2.50
C LYS A 942 -50.38 8.16 -2.01
N GLY A 943 -50.34 9.42 -1.58
CA GLY A 943 -49.19 9.98 -0.86
C GLY A 943 -49.18 9.58 0.62
N VAL A 944 -48.27 10.20 1.38
CA VAL A 944 -48.32 10.18 2.85
C VAL A 944 -49.57 10.93 3.31
N THR A 945 -50.32 10.40 4.27
CA THR A 945 -51.61 10.97 4.73
C THR A 945 -51.51 11.76 6.02
N ASN A 946 -50.33 11.76 6.67
CA ASN A 946 -50.03 12.57 7.86
C ASN A 946 -48.51 12.81 7.93
N GLU A 947 -48.07 14.04 7.70
CA GLU A 947 -46.66 14.48 7.78
C GLU A 947 -46.37 15.36 9.01
N SER A 948 -47.32 15.43 9.96
CA SER A 948 -47.14 16.17 11.22
C SER A 948 -45.94 15.66 12.01
N HIS A 949 -45.27 16.57 12.74
CA HIS A 949 -44.06 16.28 13.52
C HIS A 949 -44.23 15.07 14.45
N ALA A 950 -45.29 15.06 15.26
CA ALA A 950 -45.63 13.96 16.17
C ALA A 950 -45.89 12.61 15.46
N ALA A 951 -46.31 12.61 14.19
CA ALA A 951 -46.47 11.39 13.40
C ALA A 951 -45.14 10.92 12.78
N ARG A 952 -44.21 11.83 12.48
CA ARG A 952 -42.86 11.52 12.00
C ARG A 952 -41.96 11.00 13.13
N TYR A 953 -41.96 11.64 14.29
CA TYR A 953 -41.09 11.34 15.44
C TYR A 953 -41.79 10.56 16.56
N LEU A 954 -42.80 9.75 16.23
CA LEU A 954 -43.37 8.79 17.17
C LEU A 954 -42.26 7.83 17.65
N ARG A 955 -41.92 7.91 18.94
CA ARG A 955 -40.88 7.10 19.61
C ARG A 955 -41.53 6.07 20.52
N SER A 956 -41.15 4.80 20.36
CA SER A 956 -41.45 3.74 21.33
C SER A 956 -40.28 3.62 22.31
N GLN A 957 -40.56 3.81 23.60
CA GLN A 957 -39.57 3.55 24.65
C GLN A 957 -39.32 2.04 24.77
N LYS A 958 -38.11 1.67 25.24
CA LYS A 958 -37.66 0.29 25.42
C LYS A 958 -38.61 -0.53 26.33
N GLU A 959 -39.24 0.16 27.26
CA GLU A 959 -40.19 -0.35 28.25
C GLU A 959 -41.56 -0.65 27.63
N ALA A 960 -41.87 -0.04 26.48
CA ALA A 960 -43.07 -0.29 25.68
C ALA A 960 -42.83 -1.25 24.49
N LEU A 961 -41.59 -1.68 24.26
CA LEU A 961 -41.26 -2.70 23.25
C LEU A 961 -41.41 -4.11 23.86
N PRO A 962 -42.02 -5.08 23.14
CA PRO A 962 -42.06 -6.47 23.58
C PRO A 962 -40.67 -7.04 23.89
N GLN A 963 -40.54 -7.89 24.92
CA GLN A 963 -39.22 -8.38 25.39
C GLN A 963 -38.39 -9.07 24.29
N GLU A 964 -39.04 -9.67 23.30
CA GLU A 964 -38.43 -10.27 22.11
C GLU A 964 -37.72 -9.24 21.21
N HIS A 965 -38.28 -8.03 21.07
CA HIS A 965 -37.63 -6.91 20.37
C HIS A 965 -36.48 -6.29 21.19
N VAL A 966 -36.54 -6.36 22.52
CA VAL A 966 -35.53 -5.79 23.42
C VAL A 966 -34.32 -6.72 23.63
N ARG A 967 -34.41 -8.02 23.31
CA ARG A 967 -33.33 -9.01 23.55
C ARG A 967 -33.04 -9.98 22.38
N PRO A 968 -32.54 -9.54 21.21
CA PRO A 968 -32.10 -10.47 20.15
C PRO A 968 -30.87 -11.33 20.50
N TYR A 969 -30.00 -10.87 21.42
CA TYR A 969 -28.61 -11.33 21.47
C TYR A 969 -28.26 -12.44 22.48
N LEU A 970 -29.04 -12.63 23.55
CA LEU A 970 -28.70 -13.62 24.60
C LEU A 970 -28.96 -15.08 24.18
N LEU A 971 -30.02 -15.34 23.42
CA LEU A 971 -30.34 -16.70 22.97
C LEU A 971 -29.34 -17.18 21.91
N SER A 972 -28.99 -16.31 20.97
CA SER A 972 -28.04 -16.55 19.89
C SER A 972 -26.63 -16.87 20.41
N TYR A 973 -26.13 -16.13 21.41
CA TYR A 973 -24.85 -16.45 22.06
C TYR A 973 -24.89 -17.81 22.78
N THR A 974 -25.98 -18.13 23.47
CA THR A 974 -26.13 -19.42 24.17
C THR A 974 -26.15 -20.60 23.19
N ILE A 975 -26.82 -20.45 22.05
CA ILE A 975 -26.85 -21.45 20.97
C ILE A 975 -25.48 -21.55 20.29
N MET A 976 -24.80 -20.44 20.00
CA MET A 976 -23.48 -20.46 19.35
C MET A 976 -22.38 -21.05 20.25
N ILE A 977 -22.39 -20.74 21.55
CA ILE A 977 -21.45 -21.33 22.52
C ILE A 977 -21.70 -22.84 22.66
N THR A 978 -22.95 -23.29 22.71
CA THR A 978 -23.25 -24.73 22.79
C THR A 978 -22.93 -25.48 21.49
N GLN A 979 -23.25 -24.93 20.31
CA GLN A 979 -22.87 -25.54 19.03
C GLN A 979 -21.35 -25.58 18.81
N THR A 980 -20.63 -24.51 19.16
CA THR A 980 -19.16 -24.47 19.07
C THR A 980 -18.51 -25.45 20.05
N SER A 981 -19.02 -25.54 21.28
CA SER A 981 -18.58 -26.53 22.26
C SER A 981 -18.79 -27.97 21.77
N ILE A 982 -19.95 -28.26 21.15
CA ILE A 982 -20.24 -29.57 20.57
C ILE A 982 -19.34 -29.88 19.38
N ARG A 983 -19.12 -28.93 18.46
CA ARG A 983 -18.21 -29.12 17.31
C ARG A 983 -16.77 -29.37 17.76
N LEU A 984 -16.25 -28.59 18.72
CA LEU A 984 -14.90 -28.79 19.25
C LEU A 984 -14.73 -30.13 19.96
N TYR A 985 -15.73 -30.57 20.74
CA TYR A 985 -15.69 -31.86 21.43
C TYR A 985 -15.80 -33.07 20.49
N VAL A 986 -16.47 -32.92 19.34
CA VAL A 986 -16.53 -33.94 18.28
C VAL A 986 -15.29 -33.94 17.39
N SER A 987 -14.62 -32.79 17.21
CA SER A 987 -13.48 -32.64 16.29
C SER A 987 -12.12 -33.10 16.85
N GLY A 988 -12.01 -33.47 18.13
CA GLY A 988 -10.82 -34.14 18.69
C GLY A 988 -9.53 -33.32 18.77
N TYR A 989 -9.57 -32.00 18.60
CA TYR A 989 -8.36 -31.15 18.61
C TYR A 989 -7.74 -31.04 20.01
N ARG A 990 -6.44 -31.36 20.08
CA ARG A 990 -5.66 -31.41 21.33
C ARG A 990 -4.80 -30.15 21.48
N TRP A 991 -5.34 -29.14 22.15
CA TRP A 991 -4.60 -27.90 22.43
C TRP A 991 -3.38 -28.14 23.33
N ARG A 992 -2.28 -27.44 23.03
CA ARG A 992 -1.22 -27.17 24.01
C ARG A 992 -1.61 -25.93 24.81
N THR A 993 -1.40 -25.99 26.12
CA THR A 993 -1.61 -24.85 27.03
C THR A 993 -0.40 -23.91 26.99
N THR A 994 -0.63 -22.66 26.60
CA THR A 994 0.18 -21.49 26.97
C THR A 994 -0.77 -20.41 27.45
N GLU A 995 -0.34 -19.63 28.44
CA GLU A 995 -1.25 -18.85 29.30
C GLU A 995 -1.83 -17.61 28.61
N ILE A 996 -3.11 -17.34 28.86
CA ILE A 996 -3.71 -16.01 28.71
C ILE A 996 -4.42 -15.71 30.03
N LYS A 997 -3.93 -14.71 30.77
CA LYS A 997 -4.63 -14.12 31.91
C LYS A 997 -5.54 -13.00 31.39
N TYR A 998 -6.83 -13.11 31.64
CA TYR A 998 -7.72 -11.95 31.69
C TYR A 998 -8.52 -11.97 32.98
N LYS A 999 -8.62 -10.78 33.61
CA LYS A 999 -9.31 -10.55 34.87
C LYS A 999 -10.77 -10.22 34.55
N VAL A 1000 -11.69 -11.12 34.88
CA VAL A 1000 -13.14 -10.87 34.80
C VAL A 1000 -13.68 -10.93 36.22
N GLU A 1001 -14.05 -9.77 36.76
CA GLU A 1001 -14.76 -9.66 38.03
C GLU A 1001 -16.27 -9.67 37.79
N SER A 1002 -17.02 -10.29 38.70
CA SER A 1002 -18.50 -10.42 38.71
C SER A 1002 -19.18 -11.03 37.47
N MET A 1003 -19.36 -12.36 37.45
CA MET A 1003 -20.55 -13.03 36.88
C MET A 1003 -20.86 -14.33 37.66
N ASP A 1004 -22.13 -14.76 37.65
CA ASP A 1004 -22.69 -15.64 38.68
C ASP A 1004 -22.22 -17.10 38.74
N ILE A 1005 -22.05 -17.57 39.99
CA ILE A 1005 -21.76 -18.95 40.40
C ILE A 1005 -22.80 -19.96 39.88
N SER A 1006 -24.05 -19.51 39.66
CA SER A 1006 -25.19 -20.32 39.21
C SER A 1006 -24.93 -21.12 37.92
N ILE A 1007 -24.15 -20.57 36.98
CA ILE A 1007 -23.92 -21.21 35.68
C ILE A 1007 -23.06 -22.47 35.81
N MET A 1008 -22.00 -22.45 36.65
CA MET A 1008 -21.10 -23.59 36.84
C MET A 1008 -21.79 -24.83 37.43
N PHE A 1009 -22.85 -24.63 38.21
CA PHE A 1009 -23.61 -25.73 38.82
C PHE A 1009 -24.43 -26.50 37.76
N LEU A 1010 -25.08 -25.78 36.84
CA LEU A 1010 -25.82 -26.35 35.71
C LEU A 1010 -24.91 -27.15 34.77
N THR A 1011 -23.71 -26.66 34.45
CA THR A 1011 -22.76 -27.39 33.58
C THR A 1011 -22.31 -28.73 34.20
N ARG A 1012 -22.15 -28.78 35.54
CA ARG A 1012 -21.82 -30.01 36.28
C ARG A 1012 -22.99 -31.01 36.31
N LEU A 1013 -24.23 -30.56 36.47
CA LEU A 1013 -25.39 -31.48 36.42
C LEU A 1013 -25.58 -32.12 35.03
N CYS A 1014 -25.49 -31.33 33.96
CA CYS A 1014 -25.65 -31.84 32.59
C CYS A 1014 -24.58 -32.87 32.21
N THR A 1015 -23.30 -32.60 32.54
CA THR A 1015 -22.20 -33.53 32.26
C THR A 1015 -22.30 -34.84 33.05
N MET A 1016 -22.83 -34.83 34.28
CA MET A 1016 -23.10 -36.07 35.02
C MET A 1016 -24.25 -36.90 34.43
N ARG A 1017 -25.35 -36.27 34.00
CA ARG A 1017 -26.46 -37.01 33.34
C ARG A 1017 -26.01 -37.66 32.02
N TYR A 1018 -25.24 -36.97 31.19
CA TYR A 1018 -24.79 -37.51 29.90
C TYR A 1018 -23.79 -38.67 30.06
N ARG A 1019 -22.86 -38.60 31.03
CA ARG A 1019 -21.92 -39.71 31.33
C ARG A 1019 -22.61 -41.00 31.78
N LYS A 1020 -23.75 -40.92 32.48
CA LYS A 1020 -24.55 -42.10 32.85
C LYS A 1020 -25.22 -42.75 31.62
N MET A 1021 -25.72 -41.94 30.69
CA MET A 1021 -26.41 -42.41 29.49
C MET A 1021 -25.48 -43.11 28.49
N LEU A 1022 -24.24 -42.61 28.31
CA LEU A 1022 -23.28 -43.19 27.36
C LEU A 1022 -22.81 -44.61 27.77
N ARG A 1023 -22.65 -44.88 29.07
CA ARG A 1023 -22.30 -46.22 29.58
C ARG A 1023 -23.39 -47.27 29.31
N PHE A 1024 -24.65 -46.86 29.11
CA PHE A 1024 -25.76 -47.78 28.89
C PHE A 1024 -25.93 -48.21 27.42
N ARG A 1025 -25.34 -47.46 26.46
CA ARG A 1025 -25.37 -47.82 25.02
C ARG A 1025 -24.14 -48.61 24.53
N LEU A 1026 -23.02 -48.56 25.25
CA LEU A 1026 -21.79 -49.28 24.87
C LEU A 1026 -21.75 -50.74 25.33
N MET A 1027 -22.63 -51.16 26.25
CA MET A 1027 -22.63 -52.54 26.79
C MET A 1027 -23.49 -53.53 25.98
N ASN A 1028 -24.00 -53.14 24.80
CA ASN A 1028 -25.06 -53.86 24.09
C ASN A 1028 -24.76 -54.08 22.59
N ARG A 1029 -23.48 -54.19 22.20
CA ARG A 1029 -23.10 -54.55 20.82
C ARG A 1029 -21.84 -55.40 20.64
N GLU A 1030 -21.33 -56.01 21.71
CA GLU A 1030 -20.28 -57.04 21.67
C GLU A 1030 -20.81 -58.34 22.28
N ALA A 1031 -21.48 -59.14 21.46
CA ALA A 1031 -21.91 -60.49 21.80
C ALA A 1031 -21.88 -61.35 20.52
N GLY A 1032 -20.83 -62.17 20.37
CA GLY A 1032 -20.78 -63.23 19.36
C GLY A 1032 -19.74 -63.06 18.24
N ARG A 1033 -18.48 -63.38 18.54
CA ARG A 1033 -17.82 -64.59 17.98
C ARG A 1033 -16.53 -64.91 18.74
N GLN A 1034 -16.06 -66.15 18.53
CA GLN A 1034 -15.06 -66.82 19.34
C GLN A 1034 -13.63 -66.68 18.80
N ASP A 1035 -12.70 -67.14 19.63
CA ASP A 1035 -11.33 -67.64 19.46
C ASP A 1035 -10.92 -68.04 18.01
N GLU A 1036 -9.64 -67.99 17.61
CA GLU A 1036 -8.52 -68.70 18.26
C GLU A 1036 -7.11 -68.22 17.83
N ASN A 1037 -6.05 -68.74 18.50
CA ASN A 1037 -4.64 -68.86 18.06
C ASN A 1037 -3.68 -67.62 17.99
N MET A 1038 -3.28 -67.14 19.18
CA MET A 1038 -1.93 -67.29 19.80
C MET A 1038 -0.58 -66.97 19.05
N ILE A 1039 0.41 -66.51 19.85
CA ILE A 1039 1.89 -66.52 19.69
C ILE A 1039 2.62 -65.23 19.20
N ASN A 1040 3.07 -64.45 20.20
CA ASN A 1040 4.40 -63.85 20.44
C ASN A 1040 5.24 -63.12 19.35
N SER A 1041 5.44 -61.82 19.62
CA SER A 1041 6.74 -61.10 19.70
C SER A 1041 7.57 -60.77 18.45
N VAL A 1042 8.04 -59.50 18.38
CA VAL A 1042 9.46 -59.09 18.30
C VAL A 1042 9.57 -57.55 18.44
N LYS A 1043 10.73 -57.03 18.86
CA LYS A 1043 11.02 -55.59 19.04
C LYS A 1043 11.88 -55.01 17.91
N ILE A 1044 11.54 -53.76 17.51
CA ILE A 1044 12.44 -52.66 17.08
C ILE A 1044 13.36 -52.90 15.86
N GLY A 1045 13.15 -52.13 14.79
CA GLY A 1045 14.11 -51.92 13.70
C GLY A 1045 13.72 -50.70 12.82
N PRO A 1046 14.65 -49.81 12.41
CA PRO A 1046 14.31 -48.56 11.71
C PRO A 1046 14.29 -48.72 10.17
N PHE A 1047 13.35 -48.04 9.51
CA PHE A 1047 13.26 -48.04 8.04
C PHE A 1047 14.04 -46.88 7.38
N LYS A 1048 14.69 -47.18 6.26
CA LYS A 1048 15.43 -46.22 5.42
C LYS A 1048 15.25 -46.59 3.95
N ARG A 1049 14.77 -45.64 3.13
CA ARG A 1049 14.31 -45.82 1.72
C ARG A 1049 13.09 -46.76 1.63
N GLY A 1050 12.05 -46.47 0.86
CA GLY A 1050 11.94 -45.54 -0.26
C GLY A 1050 11.62 -46.33 -1.53
N VAL A 1051 10.33 -46.53 -1.81
CA VAL A 1051 9.81 -47.06 -3.08
C VAL A 1051 8.87 -46.02 -3.66
N MET A 1052 8.91 -45.90 -4.98
CA MET A 1052 8.25 -44.86 -5.76
C MET A 1052 7.20 -45.52 -6.64
N ILE A 1053 5.94 -45.11 -6.50
CA ILE A 1053 4.84 -45.57 -7.37
C ILE A 1053 4.53 -44.47 -8.37
N VAL A 1054 4.71 -44.78 -9.65
CA VAL A 1054 4.27 -43.95 -10.78
C VAL A 1054 2.79 -44.23 -10.99
N LEU A 1055 1.93 -43.22 -10.80
CA LEU A 1055 0.51 -43.36 -11.14
C LEU A 1055 0.28 -42.96 -12.60
N VAL A 1056 0.00 -43.96 -13.44
CA VAL A 1056 -0.50 -43.73 -14.81
C VAL A 1056 -1.98 -43.38 -14.70
N ILE A 1057 -2.38 -42.20 -15.17
CA ILE A 1057 -3.80 -41.83 -15.28
C ILE A 1057 -4.39 -42.60 -16.46
N ASN A 1058 -5.34 -43.49 -16.19
CA ASN A 1058 -6.15 -44.17 -17.20
C ASN A 1058 -7.63 -43.83 -16.98
N LEU A 1059 -8.34 -43.47 -18.06
CA LEU A 1059 -9.71 -42.96 -18.00
C LEU A 1059 -10.71 -44.11 -17.93
N GLY A 1060 -11.09 -44.51 -16.71
CA GLY A 1060 -12.13 -45.50 -16.45
C GLY A 1060 -13.52 -44.88 -16.31
N THR A 1061 -14.33 -44.96 -17.36
CA THR A 1061 -15.74 -44.50 -17.34
C THR A 1061 -16.64 -45.43 -16.54
N ARG A 1062 -17.50 -44.89 -15.66
CA ARG A 1062 -18.72 -45.55 -15.18
C ARG A 1062 -19.81 -44.52 -14.88
N ALA A 1063 -20.98 -44.69 -15.48
CA ALA A 1063 -22.16 -43.87 -15.21
C ALA A 1063 -23.02 -44.46 -14.09
N PRO A 1064 -23.85 -43.65 -13.39
CA PRO A 1064 -25.02 -44.14 -12.67
C PRO A 1064 -26.17 -44.45 -13.64
N GLU A 1065 -26.95 -45.48 -13.36
CA GLU A 1065 -28.09 -45.88 -14.20
C GLU A 1065 -29.33 -45.00 -13.96
N THR A 1066 -30.07 -44.67 -15.02
CA THR A 1066 -31.39 -44.04 -14.93
C THR A 1066 -32.50 -45.08 -15.00
N LYS A 1067 -33.39 -45.08 -13.99
CA LYS A 1067 -34.80 -45.45 -14.15
C LYS A 1067 -35.64 -44.20 -13.90
N GLY A 1068 -36.66 -43.86 -14.67
CA GLY A 1068 -37.16 -44.52 -15.88
C GLY A 1068 -38.65 -44.30 -16.00
N LEU A 1069 -39.07 -43.38 -16.87
CA LEU A 1069 -40.47 -43.14 -17.23
C LEU A 1069 -40.50 -42.47 -18.61
N GLU A 1070 -41.24 -43.05 -19.54
CA GLU A 1070 -41.27 -42.65 -20.95
C GLU A 1070 -42.45 -41.70 -21.23
N MET A 1071 -42.23 -40.71 -22.10
CA MET A 1071 -43.22 -40.40 -23.15
C MET A 1071 -42.57 -39.66 -24.33
N THR A 1072 -42.35 -40.45 -25.39
CA THR A 1072 -42.35 -40.12 -26.82
C THR A 1072 -42.18 -38.67 -27.31
N ASN A 1073 -41.16 -38.51 -28.16
CA ASN A 1073 -41.11 -37.83 -29.48
C ASN A 1073 -42.47 -37.38 -30.10
N SER A 1074 -42.53 -36.42 -31.04
CA SER A 1074 -41.49 -36.03 -32.00
C SER A 1074 -41.60 -34.57 -32.51
N GLU A 1075 -40.50 -34.09 -33.13
CA GLU A 1075 -40.47 -33.17 -34.31
C GLU A 1075 -41.04 -31.73 -34.18
N ARG A 1076 -40.77 -30.77 -35.10
CA ARG A 1076 -39.56 -30.42 -35.91
C ARG A 1076 -39.79 -29.04 -36.56
N SER A 1077 -38.71 -28.38 -36.97
CA SER A 1077 -38.64 -27.30 -37.99
C SER A 1077 -39.19 -25.89 -37.64
N ASP A 1078 -38.32 -24.91 -37.92
CA ASP A 1078 -38.57 -23.66 -38.66
C ASP A 1078 -39.36 -22.50 -38.04
N SER A 1079 -38.58 -21.49 -37.60
CA SER A 1079 -38.87 -20.05 -37.74
C SER A 1079 -39.02 -19.64 -39.24
N PRO A 1080 -39.64 -18.50 -39.63
CA PRO A 1080 -39.60 -17.23 -38.88
C PRO A 1080 -40.80 -16.24 -39.03
N SER A 1081 -40.68 -15.11 -38.32
CA SER A 1081 -41.31 -13.79 -38.59
C SER A 1081 -42.83 -13.63 -38.36
N GLY A 1082 -43.27 -12.37 -38.13
CA GLY A 1082 -44.70 -11.98 -38.04
C GLY A 1082 -44.97 -10.85 -37.04
N ARG A 1083 -45.40 -9.67 -37.51
CA ARG A 1083 -45.84 -8.50 -36.70
C ARG A 1083 -47.38 -8.43 -36.63
N LEU A 1084 -47.90 -7.56 -35.73
CA LEU A 1084 -49.28 -6.98 -35.62
C LEU A 1084 -50.27 -7.83 -34.78
N LEU A 1085 -50.85 -7.35 -33.64
CA LEU A 1085 -51.92 -6.32 -33.44
C LEU A 1085 -53.26 -6.62 -34.16
N PRO A 1086 -54.44 -6.21 -33.62
CA PRO A 1086 -54.95 -6.27 -32.23
C PRO A 1086 -56.46 -6.71 -32.18
N GLY A 1087 -57.18 -6.44 -31.08
CA GLY A 1087 -58.65 -6.62 -30.92
C GLY A 1087 -59.01 -7.79 -29.99
N ASP A 1088 -59.85 -7.68 -28.94
CA ASP A 1088 -61.19 -7.08 -28.74
C ASP A 1088 -62.34 -8.01 -29.11
N GLU A 1089 -62.97 -8.64 -28.11
CA GLU A 1089 -64.39 -8.44 -27.74
C GLU A 1089 -64.75 -9.19 -26.42
N ALA A 1090 -65.93 -8.90 -25.87
CA ALA A 1090 -66.46 -9.39 -24.58
C ALA A 1090 -67.80 -10.15 -24.84
N PRO A 1091 -68.81 -10.31 -23.93
CA PRO A 1091 -68.90 -10.06 -22.48
C PRO A 1091 -69.62 -11.19 -21.69
N SER A 1092 -70.06 -10.87 -20.45
CA SER A 1092 -71.15 -11.51 -19.67
C SER A 1092 -70.92 -12.92 -19.09
N SER A 1093 -71.67 -13.39 -18.08
CA SER A 1093 -72.26 -12.75 -16.87
C SER A 1093 -72.82 -13.85 -15.93
N LEU A 1094 -72.74 -13.67 -14.59
CA LEU A 1094 -73.75 -14.05 -13.57
C LEU A 1094 -73.22 -13.98 -12.11
N LYS A 1095 -74.16 -13.98 -11.16
CA LYS A 1095 -74.09 -13.86 -9.68
C LYS A 1095 -75.33 -14.64 -9.12
N PRO A 1096 -75.61 -14.72 -7.79
CA PRO A 1096 -74.79 -14.96 -6.57
C PRO A 1096 -75.43 -16.11 -5.70
N VAL A 1097 -75.48 -15.98 -4.35
CA VAL A 1097 -76.28 -16.77 -3.34
C VAL A 1097 -75.62 -18.09 -2.85
N GLU A 1098 -75.67 -18.60 -1.59
CA GLU A 1098 -76.31 -18.29 -0.26
C GLU A 1098 -75.27 -18.59 0.89
N ILE A 1099 -75.06 -17.84 2.01
CA ILE A 1099 -75.75 -17.63 3.34
C ILE A 1099 -75.55 -18.72 4.45
N THR A 1100 -75.58 -18.29 5.73
CA THR A 1100 -75.53 -18.99 7.07
C THR A 1100 -74.14 -19.24 7.69
N GLY A 1101 -73.88 -19.11 9.01
CA GLY A 1101 -74.63 -18.54 10.17
C GLY A 1101 -73.66 -18.35 11.37
N THR A 1102 -73.67 -17.27 12.18
CA THR A 1102 -74.55 -16.88 13.33
C THR A 1102 -74.05 -17.30 14.74
N ASP A 1103 -74.34 -16.44 15.73
CA ASP A 1103 -74.26 -16.59 17.21
C ASP A 1103 -72.87 -16.63 17.89
N GLY A 1104 -72.66 -16.05 19.09
CA GLY A 1104 -73.57 -15.25 19.94
C GLY A 1104 -72.90 -14.65 21.20
N ASP A 1105 -73.59 -13.75 21.92
CA ASP A 1105 -73.06 -12.94 23.05
C ASP A 1105 -73.22 -13.57 24.46
N VAL A 1106 -72.22 -13.36 25.33
CA VAL A 1106 -72.27 -13.37 26.82
C VAL A 1106 -71.09 -12.46 27.30
N VAL A 1107 -71.18 -11.33 28.03
CA VAL A 1107 -72.08 -10.76 29.08
C VAL A 1107 -71.65 -11.10 30.53
N GLU A 1108 -71.63 -10.08 31.41
CA GLU A 1108 -71.46 -10.13 32.88
C GLU A 1108 -70.07 -10.56 33.46
N ILE A 1109 -69.56 -10.08 34.61
CA ILE A 1109 -70.01 -9.05 35.58
C ILE A 1109 -68.85 -8.07 35.92
N GLU A 1110 -69.22 -6.84 36.28
CA GLU A 1110 -68.51 -5.70 36.92
C GLU A 1110 -67.99 -5.95 38.36
N VAL A 1111 -66.94 -5.22 38.80
CA VAL A 1111 -66.71 -4.77 40.21
C VAL A 1111 -65.99 -3.41 40.23
N ASP A 1112 -66.48 -2.49 41.08
CA ASP A 1112 -66.01 -1.09 41.29
C ASP A 1112 -65.03 -0.95 42.51
N VAL A 1113 -64.54 0.26 42.78
CA VAL A 1113 -64.46 0.96 44.10
C VAL A 1113 -63.23 1.88 44.22
N ASN A 1114 -63.48 3.15 44.52
CA ASN A 1114 -62.49 4.16 44.93
C ASN A 1114 -62.11 4.06 46.43
N ALA A 1115 -60.82 4.02 46.75
CA ALA A 1115 -60.17 4.66 47.93
C ALA A 1115 -58.63 4.56 47.75
N GLN A 1116 -57.80 5.61 47.75
CA GLN A 1116 -57.59 6.72 48.71
C GLN A 1116 -56.85 6.28 49.99
N ILE A 1117 -55.97 7.17 50.49
CA ILE A 1117 -55.26 7.17 51.80
C ILE A 1117 -53.97 6.32 51.88
N THR A 1118 -52.84 6.71 52.48
CA THR A 1118 -52.18 8.01 52.80
C THR A 1118 -50.76 7.72 53.33
N LEU A 1119 -49.77 8.58 53.04
CA LEU A 1119 -48.44 8.78 53.67
C LEU A 1119 -47.73 7.58 54.36
N ARG A 1120 -46.42 7.43 54.03
CA ARG A 1120 -45.39 7.67 55.05
C ARG A 1120 -44.09 8.24 54.48
N THR A 1121 -43.52 9.19 55.21
CA THR A 1121 -42.36 10.01 54.84
C THR A 1121 -41.10 9.62 55.59
N THR A 1122 -39.99 9.52 54.87
CA THR A 1122 -38.61 9.74 55.33
C THR A 1122 -37.82 10.25 54.10
N GLY A 1123 -37.17 11.42 54.07
CA GLY A 1123 -36.93 12.43 55.11
C GLY A 1123 -35.43 12.60 55.36
N LEU A 1124 -34.97 13.86 55.56
CA LEU A 1124 -33.56 14.35 55.58
C LEU A 1124 -32.97 14.48 54.16
N SER A 1125 -32.64 15.65 53.58
CA SER A 1125 -31.86 16.87 53.99
C SER A 1125 -30.41 16.80 53.47
N ALA A 1126 -29.73 17.86 53.01
CA ALA A 1126 -30.02 19.31 52.92
C ALA A 1126 -29.83 19.77 51.44
N ASP A 1127 -30.36 20.88 50.91
CA ASP A 1127 -30.54 22.28 51.37
C ASP A 1127 -29.26 23.15 51.37
N GLU A 1128 -29.49 24.44 51.06
CA GLU A 1128 -28.58 25.59 50.87
C GLU A 1128 -27.78 25.64 49.55
N ASN A 1129 -27.62 26.73 48.78
CA ASN A 1129 -28.21 28.08 48.54
C ASN A 1129 -27.06 29.08 48.24
N GLU A 1130 -27.40 30.20 47.59
CA GLU A 1130 -26.65 31.49 47.62
C GLU A 1130 -25.24 31.51 46.95
N ASP A 1131 -24.78 32.59 46.28
CA ASP A 1131 -25.47 33.84 45.91
C ASP A 1131 -24.85 34.56 44.68
N GLU A 1132 -25.30 35.80 44.44
CA GLU A 1132 -24.97 36.69 43.31
C GLU A 1132 -23.50 37.17 43.20
N ASP A 1133 -23.05 37.43 41.96
CA ASP A 1133 -22.23 38.57 41.52
C ASP A 1133 -22.08 38.51 39.98
N GLY A 1134 -22.21 39.55 39.16
CA GLY A 1134 -22.56 40.95 39.42
C GLY A 1134 -21.55 41.94 38.82
N TYR A 1135 -21.75 42.43 37.59
CA TYR A 1135 -21.45 43.82 37.15
C TYR A 1135 -21.94 44.10 35.71
N ASP A 1136 -22.02 45.38 35.34
CA ASP A 1136 -22.90 45.92 34.29
C ASP A 1136 -22.16 46.75 33.21
N SER A 1137 -22.87 46.98 32.09
CA SER A 1137 -22.78 48.11 31.13
C SER A 1137 -21.44 48.62 30.58
N ASP A 1138 -21.30 48.68 29.24
CA ASP A 1138 -21.12 50.00 28.60
C ASP A 1138 -21.45 50.03 27.07
N GLN A 1139 -22.54 50.74 26.76
CA GLN A 1139 -22.79 51.72 25.68
C GLN A 1139 -22.46 51.50 24.18
N GLU A 1140 -23.49 51.81 23.38
CA GLU A 1140 -23.58 52.13 21.94
C GLU A 1140 -22.82 53.41 21.49
N PRO A 1141 -22.85 53.83 20.20
CA PRO A 1141 -22.99 53.10 18.92
C PRO A 1141 -21.98 53.60 17.84
N GLU A 1142 -22.07 53.10 16.59
CA GLU A 1142 -22.28 53.97 15.41
C GLU A 1142 -22.67 53.20 14.12
N ARG A 1143 -23.38 53.88 13.20
CA ARG A 1143 -23.75 53.39 11.86
C ARG A 1143 -23.69 54.57 10.87
N PRO A 1144 -23.30 54.34 9.59
CA PRO A 1144 -24.29 54.39 8.50
C PRO A 1144 -24.10 53.21 7.51
N ASP A 1145 -25.15 52.53 7.05
CA ASP A 1145 -26.17 52.99 6.08
C ASP A 1145 -25.61 53.40 4.72
N TYR A 1146 -25.88 52.58 3.69
CA TYR A 1146 -26.62 53.03 2.50
C TYR A 1146 -27.29 51.83 1.80
N LEU A 1147 -28.42 52.10 1.13
CA LEU A 1147 -29.29 51.11 0.48
C LEU A 1147 -29.12 51.12 -1.06
N GLU A 1148 -29.94 50.27 -1.72
CA GLU A 1148 -30.27 50.23 -3.16
C GLU A 1148 -29.30 49.44 -4.08
N GLY A 1149 -29.77 48.69 -5.09
CA GLY A 1149 -31.16 48.56 -5.54
C GLY A 1149 -31.50 47.31 -6.37
N LEU A 1150 -32.79 46.98 -6.28
CA LEU A 1150 -33.58 45.88 -6.84
C LEU A 1150 -33.50 45.60 -8.36
N LEU A 1151 -33.54 44.28 -8.68
CA LEU A 1151 -34.29 43.60 -9.77
C LEU A 1151 -33.70 43.42 -11.21
N PRO A 1152 -34.12 42.36 -11.95
CA PRO A 1152 -33.55 41.90 -13.23
C PRO A 1152 -34.40 42.30 -14.46
N PRO A 1153 -34.11 41.81 -15.70
CA PRO A 1153 -34.85 40.61 -16.16
C PRO A 1153 -34.18 39.68 -17.23
N GLN A 1154 -34.85 38.54 -17.49
CA GLN A 1154 -34.98 37.80 -18.78
C GLN A 1154 -33.78 37.06 -19.42
N CYS A 1155 -33.91 35.72 -19.46
CA CYS A 1155 -33.64 34.92 -20.68
C CYS A 1155 -34.84 35.05 -21.65
N PRO A 1156 -34.68 34.82 -22.99
CA PRO A 1156 -34.86 33.44 -23.50
C PRO A 1156 -34.15 33.06 -24.84
N GLY A 1157 -33.98 31.76 -25.08
CA GLY A 1157 -34.37 31.13 -26.38
C GLY A 1157 -33.35 30.94 -27.52
N CYS A 1158 -33.03 29.66 -27.78
CA CYS A 1158 -32.75 28.98 -29.07
C CYS A 1158 -32.33 29.75 -30.36
N GLY A 1159 -31.25 29.29 -31.04
CA GLY A 1159 -30.88 29.77 -32.39
C GLY A 1159 -29.81 28.95 -33.16
N ILE A 1160 -30.24 27.94 -33.91
CA ILE A 1160 -29.46 27.01 -34.78
C ILE A 1160 -28.63 27.71 -35.88
N ALA A 1161 -27.37 27.28 -36.15
CA ALA A 1161 -26.79 27.15 -37.53
C ALA A 1161 -25.36 26.55 -37.58
N HIS A 1162 -24.99 25.93 -38.73
CA HIS A 1162 -23.62 25.48 -39.07
C HIS A 1162 -22.84 26.53 -39.90
N GLY A 1163 -21.50 26.46 -39.91
CA GLY A 1163 -20.68 27.11 -40.96
C GLY A 1163 -19.16 26.89 -40.82
N MET A 1164 -18.53 26.26 -41.81
CA MET A 1164 -17.06 26.27 -42.04
C MET A 1164 -16.73 27.24 -43.19
N ALA A 1165 -15.67 28.06 -43.07
CA ALA A 1165 -14.69 28.32 -44.15
C ALA A 1165 -13.58 29.33 -43.73
N LEU A 1166 -12.43 29.26 -44.44
CA LEU A 1166 -11.24 30.11 -44.30
C LEU A 1166 -11.38 31.48 -45.02
N VAL A 1167 -10.48 32.44 -44.72
CA VAL A 1167 -9.55 33.13 -45.68
C VAL A 1167 -8.66 34.20 -44.96
N GLU A 1168 -7.64 34.73 -45.66
CA GLU A 1168 -6.42 35.43 -45.18
C GLU A 1168 -6.47 37.00 -45.08
N VAL A 1169 -5.27 37.63 -44.97
CA VAL A 1169 -4.86 39.03 -45.32
C VAL A 1169 -4.93 40.10 -44.18
N LYS A 1170 -4.12 41.19 -44.11
CA LYS A 1170 -2.65 41.45 -44.16
C LYS A 1170 -2.37 42.99 -44.01
N GLN A 1171 -1.23 43.37 -43.40
CA GLN A 1171 -0.43 44.63 -43.58
C GLN A 1171 -0.92 46.06 -43.20
N GLY A 1172 -0.23 46.66 -42.22
CA GLY A 1172 0.42 48.01 -42.29
C GLY A 1172 -0.41 49.30 -42.08
N PRO A 1173 0.21 50.53 -42.11
CA PRO A 1173 1.64 50.85 -42.33
C PRO A 1173 2.30 52.03 -41.50
N LYS A 1174 3.65 52.04 -41.40
CA LYS A 1174 4.58 53.23 -41.36
C LYS A 1174 4.49 54.26 -40.18
N THR A 1175 5.52 54.99 -39.72
CA THR A 1175 6.99 55.21 -39.99
C THR A 1175 7.77 55.24 -38.62
N LYS A 1176 9.02 55.65 -38.34
CA LYS A 1176 10.13 56.46 -38.96
C LYS A 1176 11.53 55.86 -38.56
N GLY A 1177 12.62 56.65 -38.70
CA GLY A 1177 13.99 56.45 -38.16
C GLY A 1177 14.71 57.82 -38.05
N PRO A 1178 16.07 57.95 -38.05
CA PRO A 1178 17.13 56.92 -38.11
C PRO A 1178 18.43 57.21 -37.25
N LYS A 1179 19.50 56.40 -37.47
CA LYS A 1179 20.95 56.54 -37.10
C LYS A 1179 21.47 55.60 -35.97
N ALA A 1180 22.73 55.13 -35.94
CA ALA A 1180 23.73 54.80 -36.99
C ALA A 1180 24.99 54.08 -36.43
N LYS A 1181 25.52 53.10 -37.18
CA LYS A 1181 26.90 52.50 -37.18
C LYS A 1181 27.41 51.63 -36.00
N ASP A 1182 27.99 50.50 -36.40
CA ASP A 1182 28.88 49.54 -35.69
C ASP A 1182 30.36 50.02 -35.77
N PRO A 1183 31.33 49.59 -34.92
CA PRO A 1183 32.00 48.28 -35.16
C PRO A 1183 32.67 47.52 -33.97
N LYS A 1184 32.67 46.18 -34.05
CA LYS A 1184 33.78 45.22 -33.74
C LYS A 1184 34.34 45.01 -32.30
N ALA A 1185 33.88 43.90 -31.69
CA ALA A 1185 34.64 42.66 -31.39
C ALA A 1185 35.74 42.53 -30.28
N LYS A 1186 35.82 41.29 -29.75
CA LYS A 1186 36.90 40.56 -29.01
C LYS A 1186 36.95 40.58 -27.46
N ASP A 1187 36.62 39.41 -26.90
CA ASP A 1187 37.37 38.54 -25.94
C ASP A 1187 38.90 38.83 -25.74
N PRO A 1188 39.62 38.36 -24.68
CA PRO A 1188 39.19 37.56 -23.50
C PRO A 1188 39.95 37.83 -22.14
N LYS A 1189 39.76 36.92 -21.15
CA LYS A 1189 40.71 36.48 -20.07
C LYS A 1189 41.25 37.45 -18.98
N ALA A 1190 40.70 37.29 -17.77
CA ALA A 1190 41.33 36.74 -16.53
C ALA A 1190 42.81 37.04 -16.12
N ARG A 1191 42.97 37.48 -14.84
CA ARG A 1191 43.95 37.08 -13.77
C ARG A 1191 44.57 38.24 -12.95
N ASN A 1192 44.42 38.10 -11.62
CA ASN A 1192 45.37 38.32 -10.53
C ASN A 1192 46.13 39.66 -10.33
N SER A 1193 45.96 40.24 -9.14
CA SER A 1193 47.08 40.72 -8.29
C SER A 1193 46.67 40.66 -6.80
N HIS A 1194 47.63 40.77 -5.86
CA HIS A 1194 47.43 40.68 -4.41
C HIS A 1194 47.89 41.96 -3.68
N GLY A 1195 47.21 42.27 -2.56
CA GLY A 1195 47.57 43.27 -1.53
C GLY A 1195 46.36 43.43 -0.58
N VAL A 1196 46.36 43.20 0.75
CA VAL A 1196 47.34 43.45 1.82
C VAL A 1196 47.53 44.97 2.00
N THR A 1197 47.04 45.68 3.03
CA THR A 1197 46.33 45.34 4.32
C THR A 1197 45.61 46.61 4.85
N ALA A 1198 44.78 46.70 5.92
CA ALA A 1198 44.28 45.79 6.99
C ALA A 1198 42.97 46.33 7.65
N ILE A 1199 42.31 45.48 8.46
CA ILE A 1199 41.50 45.74 9.69
C ILE A 1199 40.71 47.07 9.84
N THR A 1200 39.38 46.99 9.82
CA THR A 1200 38.47 47.31 10.97
C THR A 1200 37.03 46.80 10.69
N GLU A 1201 36.33 46.41 11.77
CA GLU A 1201 34.85 46.32 11.98
C GLU A 1201 33.97 45.59 10.93
N ILE A 1202 33.37 44.42 11.23
CA ILE A 1202 32.21 44.11 12.10
C ILE A 1202 30.85 44.34 11.39
N VAL A 1203 30.03 43.29 11.34
CA VAL A 1203 28.73 43.22 10.67
C VAL A 1203 27.62 42.91 11.68
N PRO A 1204 26.52 43.70 11.67
CA PRO A 1204 25.23 43.20 12.16
C PRO A 1204 24.04 43.63 11.26
N ALA A 1205 23.42 42.70 10.53
CA ALA A 1205 22.10 42.89 9.91
C ALA A 1205 21.46 41.59 9.41
N LEU A 1206 20.74 40.84 10.27
CA LEU A 1206 19.61 40.00 9.82
C LEU A 1206 18.63 39.65 10.96
N HIS A 1207 18.03 40.66 11.58
CA HIS A 1207 16.91 40.46 12.51
C HIS A 1207 15.97 41.65 12.51
N LEU A 1208 14.80 41.51 11.88
CA LEU A 1208 13.56 42.25 12.17
C LEU A 1208 12.40 41.82 11.25
N MET A 1209 11.72 40.75 11.64
CA MET A 1209 10.25 40.74 11.68
C MET A 1209 9.83 39.78 12.80
N GLN A 1210 9.11 40.31 13.78
CA GLN A 1210 8.84 39.68 15.06
C GLN A 1210 7.48 40.15 15.59
N SER A 1211 6.80 39.32 16.39
CA SER A 1211 5.44 39.51 16.92
C SER A 1211 4.32 39.45 15.87
N ARG A 1212 3.11 38.99 16.18
CA ARG A 1212 2.53 38.61 17.49
C ARG A 1212 2.18 37.09 17.46
N CYS A 1213 2.27 36.27 18.51
CA CYS A 1213 1.92 36.42 19.94
C CYS A 1213 0.40 36.57 20.15
N HIS A 1214 -0.28 35.86 21.07
CA HIS A 1214 0.10 34.73 21.93
C HIS A 1214 -1.21 34.05 22.39
N SER A 1215 -1.19 32.78 22.77
CA SER A 1215 -2.16 32.23 23.75
C SER A 1215 -1.56 31.01 24.44
N ASP A 1216 -1.18 31.19 25.71
CA ASP A 1216 -0.55 30.14 26.50
C ASP A 1216 -1.59 29.21 27.14
N ARG A 1217 -1.30 27.91 27.18
CA ARG A 1217 -1.89 26.98 28.16
C ARG A 1217 -0.80 26.12 28.76
N SER A 1218 -0.76 26.07 30.09
CA SER A 1218 0.18 25.27 30.87
C SER A 1218 -0.20 23.78 30.86
N PRO A 1219 0.77 22.86 30.78
CA PRO A 1219 0.51 21.42 30.93
C PRO A 1219 0.32 21.05 32.41
N ALA A 1220 -0.86 21.35 32.94
CA ALA A 1220 -1.41 20.87 34.20
C ALA A 1220 -2.93 20.75 34.06
N GLU A 1221 -3.56 19.86 34.83
CA GLU A 1221 -5.03 19.70 34.91
C GLU A 1221 -5.75 19.25 33.62
N ILE A 1222 -5.24 18.21 32.95
CA ILE A 1222 -6.12 17.19 32.32
C ILE A 1222 -5.60 15.80 32.70
N LEU A 1223 -6.22 15.18 33.71
CA LEU A 1223 -5.97 13.78 34.11
C LEU A 1223 -7.27 13.14 34.63
N GLU A 1224 -8.37 13.32 33.91
CA GLU A 1224 -9.60 12.56 34.09
C GLU A 1224 -10.44 12.59 32.79
N TYR A 1225 -11.49 11.79 32.73
CA TYR A 1225 -12.38 11.57 31.57
C TYR A 1225 -11.75 10.93 30.33
N SER A 1226 -11.46 9.63 30.46
CA SER A 1226 -11.62 8.68 29.36
C SER A 1226 -13.01 8.03 29.44
N VAL A 1227 -13.89 8.29 28.47
CA VAL A 1227 -15.13 7.54 28.19
C VAL A 1227 -15.24 7.39 26.67
#